data_AF-A0A7R9INW7-F1
#
_entry.id   AF-A0A7R9INW7-F1
#
_cell.length_a   1.000
_cell.length_b   1.000
_cell.length_c   1.000
_cell.angle_alpha   90.00
_cell.angle_beta   90.00
_cell.angle_gamma   90.00
#
_symmetry.space_group_name_H-M   'P 1'
#
loop_
_entity.id
_entity.type
_entity.pdbx_description
1 polymer ?
#
loop_
_entity_poly.entity_id
_entity_poly.type
_entity_poly.pdbx_seq_one_letter_code
_entity_poly.pdbx_strand_id
1 'polypeptide(L)'
;MVVQGGGKFLPSDIDPELCTHIVYGFAVLNGDQLLIRPHDTWADYDNKFYEKVTALKLKGLKVLLAIGGWNDSAGDKYSRLVNSPGARARFISHVLDFIQQHNFDGLDLDWEYPKCWQVDCKKGPDSDKEAFAALVRELSMAFKPKGLLLSSAVSPSRAVISAGYDVPVLSQYLDWIAVMTYDFHGQWDKITGHVAPMYPHPEDVDVTFNANFSIHYWIRQGADPKKIVMGMPMYGQSFSLADNSENGLNAPTYGGGEAGEATRARGFLAYYEICTNIKKKGWRVIKDKKGRMGPYAYSWDQWVSFDDTSMIRHKSEFIKAMGLGGGMIWALDLDDFRDICSCEQYPLLRTINRVLRGYPGPGPNCDIAAAADNIKVDIHELDENLIAPPDSVLLEAVDEPSCGNKIFLSHSTDCNKYYLCHHGELLEQSCPEGLYWNTDHCDWPENAKCGSPEEGMSSSTSISITMTEQATTSPTTKLTTARPTTSMRPSTPGTSTDTGYKVVCYFTNWAWYRQGIGKYKPDDIDESLCTHIAYGFAVLDGTTLTIKPHDSWADIDNEFYRKVTDLKKKGLKVLVAIGGWNDSLGDKYSRLVNNAASRRKFVENVIQFIVKYNFDGLDLDWEYPKCWQVDCTKGPDSDKQGFAALVQELSTSFKPLGLLLSSAVSPSKVVIDSGYDVPALSRYFDWISVMTYDFHGHWDKQTGHVAPLHYYPGDTYDYFNANFSINYWIQQGADPKKIIMGMPLYGQSFSLTDTKDTGLNAKTAGPGEAGEFTRAGGFLAYYEICDNVKNKGWNPVRDPEGRIGPYAHKGNQWVSYDDVSDIRRKSQFVKSLGLGGGMIWALDLDDFRNRCGCGRHPLLRTINSELRGLSADTRDCT
;
A
#
# COMPACT_ATOMS: atom_id res chain seq x y z
N MET A 1 27.54 -1.72 -9.22
CA MET A 1 26.41 -2.68 -9.23
C MET A 1 25.36 -2.12 -8.28
N VAL A 2 24.09 -2.04 -8.68
CA VAL A 2 22.99 -1.57 -7.81
C VAL A 2 22.14 -2.79 -7.47
N VAL A 3 21.88 -3.00 -6.18
CA VAL A 3 21.08 -4.14 -5.71
C VAL A 3 19.60 -3.82 -5.90
N GLN A 4 18.96 -4.39 -6.92
CA GLN A 4 17.50 -4.40 -6.99
C GLN A 4 16.96 -5.24 -5.82
N GLY A 5 16.01 -4.69 -5.06
CA GLY A 5 15.46 -5.33 -3.85
C GLY A 5 15.68 -4.57 -2.54
N GLY A 6 15.85 -3.24 -2.58
CA GLY A 6 16.19 -2.37 -1.43
C GLY A 6 15.49 -2.74 -0.11
N GLY A 7 14.16 -2.73 -0.08
CA GLY A 7 13.34 -3.04 1.10
C GLY A 7 13.08 -4.52 1.41
N LYS A 8 13.71 -5.48 0.71
CA LYS A 8 13.53 -6.91 1.01
C LYS A 8 14.24 -7.26 2.32
N PHE A 9 13.52 -7.25 3.44
CA PHE A 9 14.02 -7.60 4.77
C PHE A 9 13.93 -9.11 5.05
N LEU A 10 14.92 -9.68 5.73
CA LEU A 10 14.98 -11.10 6.10
C LEU A 10 15.35 -11.28 7.58
N PRO A 11 15.04 -12.44 8.20
CA PRO A 11 15.51 -12.78 9.55
C PRO A 11 17.04 -12.74 9.74
N SER A 12 17.82 -12.76 8.64
CA SER A 12 19.27 -12.62 8.62
C SER A 12 19.76 -11.17 8.63
N ASP A 13 18.89 -10.21 8.31
CA ASP A 13 19.23 -8.78 8.29
C ASP A 13 19.17 -8.17 9.70
N ILE A 14 18.32 -8.72 10.59
CA ILE A 14 18.13 -8.29 11.98
C ILE A 14 19.47 -8.25 12.74
N ASP A 15 19.95 -7.06 13.06
CA ASP A 15 21.09 -6.84 13.97
C ASP A 15 20.70 -7.22 15.42
N PRO A 16 21.27 -8.30 15.99
CA PRO A 16 20.91 -8.76 17.32
C PRO A 16 21.39 -7.81 18.44
N GLU A 17 22.30 -6.87 18.16
CA GLU A 17 22.77 -5.94 19.19
C GLU A 17 21.77 -4.80 19.45
N LEU A 18 20.90 -4.49 18.48
CA LEU A 18 20.04 -3.30 18.50
C LEU A 18 18.69 -3.46 19.19
N CYS A 19 18.22 -4.69 19.41
CA CYS A 19 16.95 -4.97 20.09
C CYS A 19 17.16 -5.83 21.33
N THR A 20 16.41 -5.59 22.40
CA THR A 20 16.32 -6.51 23.56
C THR A 20 15.24 -7.56 23.36
N HIS A 21 14.16 -7.16 22.69
CA HIS A 21 13.00 -7.99 22.33
C HIS A 21 12.74 -7.85 20.82
N ILE A 22 12.42 -8.96 20.17
CA ILE A 22 11.82 -9.00 18.83
C ILE A 22 10.38 -9.44 19.00
N VAL A 23 9.43 -8.70 18.42
CA VAL A 23 8.03 -9.09 18.33
C VAL A 23 7.76 -9.46 16.88
N TYR A 24 7.40 -10.72 16.62
CA TYR A 24 7.11 -11.20 15.27
C TYR A 24 5.67 -10.85 14.88
N GLY A 25 5.51 -9.81 14.07
CA GLY A 25 4.25 -9.50 13.39
C GLY A 25 4.08 -10.39 12.15
N PHE A 26 3.07 -11.25 12.03
CA PHE A 26 1.99 -11.55 12.97
C PHE A 26 1.57 -13.02 12.87
N ALA A 27 0.91 -13.52 13.91
CA ALA A 27 -0.12 -14.55 13.80
C ALA A 27 -1.51 -13.90 13.81
N VAL A 28 -2.55 -14.67 13.47
CA VAL A 28 -3.91 -14.15 13.28
C VAL A 28 -4.97 -15.05 13.93
N LEU A 29 -6.12 -14.46 14.25
CA LEU A 29 -7.23 -15.18 14.89
C LEU A 29 -8.13 -15.86 13.85
N ASN A 30 -8.33 -17.18 13.96
CA ASN A 30 -9.33 -17.90 13.18
C ASN A 30 -10.74 -17.43 13.58
N GLY A 31 -11.50 -16.91 12.62
CA GLY A 31 -12.82 -16.28 12.87
C GLY A 31 -13.92 -17.24 13.34
N ASP A 32 -13.83 -18.53 13.01
CA ASP A 32 -14.82 -19.56 13.37
C ASP A 32 -14.46 -20.25 14.69
N GLN A 33 -13.19 -20.63 14.84
CA GLN A 33 -12.70 -21.42 15.97
C GLN A 33 -12.29 -20.55 17.17
N LEU A 34 -11.95 -19.28 16.92
CA LEU A 34 -11.37 -18.34 17.88
C LEU A 34 -10.05 -18.84 18.48
N LEU A 35 -9.18 -19.37 17.61
CA LEU A 35 -7.85 -19.90 17.92
C LEU A 35 -6.77 -19.18 17.10
N ILE A 36 -5.56 -19.06 17.65
CA ILE A 36 -4.38 -18.53 16.95
C ILE A 36 -3.99 -19.45 15.79
N ARG A 37 -3.65 -18.86 14.64
CA ARG A 37 -3.08 -19.54 13.47
C ARG A 37 -1.99 -18.68 12.83
N PRO A 38 -1.07 -19.24 12.02
CA PRO A 38 -0.14 -18.46 11.20
C PRO A 38 -0.85 -17.48 10.28
N HIS A 39 -0.17 -16.36 9.98
CA HIS A 39 -0.62 -15.37 9.01
C HIS A 39 -0.23 -15.78 7.59
N ASP A 40 1.06 -15.98 7.35
CA ASP A 40 1.62 -16.43 6.06
C ASP A 40 2.40 -17.73 6.25
N THR A 41 1.78 -18.85 5.90
CA THR A 41 2.41 -20.17 6.02
C THR A 41 3.66 -20.34 5.15
N TRP A 42 3.80 -19.56 4.06
CA TRP A 42 4.96 -19.61 3.19
C TRP A 42 6.18 -18.93 3.83
N ALA A 43 5.99 -17.81 4.53
CA ALA A 43 7.04 -17.21 5.34
C ALA A 43 7.33 -18.08 6.59
N ASP A 44 6.27 -18.36 7.35
CA ASP A 44 6.35 -18.94 8.70
C ASP A 44 6.93 -20.37 8.69
N TYR A 45 6.45 -21.25 7.79
CA TYR A 45 6.86 -22.66 7.70
C TYR A 45 7.77 -22.94 6.50
N ASP A 46 7.34 -22.68 5.27
CA ASP A 46 8.10 -23.08 4.06
C ASP A 46 9.49 -22.41 4.04
N ASN A 47 9.56 -21.15 4.44
CA ASN A 47 10.80 -20.39 4.60
C ASN A 47 11.33 -20.37 6.05
N LYS A 48 10.70 -21.08 6.98
CA LYS A 48 11.15 -21.25 8.38
C LYS A 48 11.36 -19.92 9.14
N PHE A 49 10.55 -18.89 8.92
CA PHE A 49 10.76 -17.59 9.57
C PHE A 49 10.65 -17.69 11.10
N TYR A 50 9.67 -18.43 11.66
CA TYR A 50 9.58 -18.64 13.12
C TYR A 50 10.87 -19.25 13.70
N GLU A 51 11.41 -20.28 13.05
CA GLU A 51 12.66 -20.96 13.46
C GLU A 51 13.87 -20.03 13.38
N LYS A 52 13.99 -19.23 12.30
CA LYS A 52 15.09 -18.30 12.10
C LYS A 52 15.06 -17.13 13.08
N VAL A 53 13.88 -16.55 13.35
CA VAL A 53 13.75 -15.41 14.26
C VAL A 53 13.87 -15.87 15.72
N THR A 54 13.27 -17.00 16.11
CA THR A 54 13.46 -17.53 17.49
C THR A 54 14.88 -18.07 17.74
N ALA A 55 15.67 -18.37 16.71
CA ALA A 55 17.10 -18.64 16.88
C ALA A 55 17.89 -17.41 17.40
N LEU A 56 17.38 -16.18 17.26
CA LEU A 56 17.99 -14.98 17.86
C LEU A 56 18.02 -15.02 19.40
N LYS A 57 17.24 -15.91 20.03
CA LYS A 57 17.34 -16.20 21.47
C LYS A 57 18.74 -16.68 21.87
N LEU A 58 19.48 -17.32 20.96
CA LEU A 58 20.88 -17.72 21.14
C LEU A 58 21.87 -16.53 21.15
N LYS A 59 21.41 -15.32 20.80
CA LYS A 59 22.14 -14.06 20.92
C LYS A 59 21.75 -13.26 22.18
N GLY A 60 20.84 -13.78 23.01
CA GLY A 60 20.40 -13.15 24.26
C GLY A 60 19.11 -12.31 24.14
N LEU A 61 18.51 -12.21 22.95
CA LEU A 61 17.23 -11.53 22.76
C LEU A 61 16.07 -12.36 23.30
N LYS A 62 14.96 -11.68 23.60
CA LYS A 62 13.64 -12.30 23.76
C LYS A 62 12.86 -12.22 22.46
N VAL A 63 12.10 -13.27 22.13
CA VAL A 63 11.35 -13.33 20.86
C VAL A 63 9.90 -13.70 21.13
N LEU A 64 8.99 -12.74 20.96
CA LEU A 64 7.55 -12.91 21.14
C LEU A 64 6.85 -13.04 19.79
N LEU A 65 5.66 -13.62 19.78
CA LEU A 65 4.74 -13.64 18.64
C LEU A 65 3.64 -12.60 18.89
N ALA A 66 3.40 -11.66 17.98
CA ALA A 66 2.21 -10.83 18.04
C ALA A 66 1.02 -11.55 17.40
N ILE A 67 -0.18 -11.36 17.96
CA ILE A 67 -1.44 -11.76 17.33
C ILE A 67 -2.35 -10.54 17.12
N GLY A 68 -2.76 -10.31 15.87
CA GLY A 68 -3.65 -9.23 15.49
C GLY A 68 -3.10 -8.28 14.43
N GLY A 69 -2.99 -7.01 14.78
CA GLY A 69 -2.74 -5.88 13.87
C GLY A 69 -4.00 -5.42 13.14
N TRP A 70 -3.94 -4.23 12.56
CA TRP A 70 -5.08 -3.47 12.01
C TRP A 70 -6.03 -4.26 11.11
N ASN A 71 -5.46 -5.07 10.21
CA ASN A 71 -6.23 -5.84 9.23
C ASN A 71 -6.88 -7.09 9.84
N ASP A 72 -6.22 -7.75 10.80
CA ASP A 72 -6.79 -8.93 11.43
C ASP A 72 -7.81 -8.56 12.52
N SER A 73 -7.64 -7.40 13.14
CA SER A 73 -8.54 -6.81 14.15
C SER A 73 -9.92 -6.41 13.60
N ALA A 74 -10.09 -6.42 12.27
CA ALA A 74 -11.34 -6.04 11.61
C ALA A 74 -12.52 -6.98 11.99
N GLY A 75 -13.64 -6.37 12.37
CA GLY A 75 -14.89 -7.07 12.70
C GLY A 75 -14.94 -7.64 14.13
N ASP A 76 -15.85 -8.59 14.34
CA ASP A 76 -16.31 -8.98 15.68
C ASP A 76 -15.47 -10.07 16.37
N LYS A 77 -14.52 -10.71 15.68
CA LYS A 77 -13.95 -11.98 16.14
C LYS A 77 -13.13 -11.87 17.43
N TYR A 78 -12.41 -10.78 17.63
CA TYR A 78 -11.70 -10.54 18.90
C TYR A 78 -12.68 -10.23 20.04
N SER A 79 -13.75 -9.47 19.76
CA SER A 79 -14.87 -9.28 20.70
C SER A 79 -15.51 -10.62 21.10
N ARG A 80 -15.82 -11.51 20.13
CA ARG A 80 -16.34 -12.86 20.40
C ARG A 80 -15.36 -13.75 21.18
N LEU A 81 -14.06 -13.61 20.96
CA LEU A 81 -13.02 -14.29 21.76
C LEU A 81 -13.06 -13.79 23.20
N VAL A 82 -12.93 -12.48 23.43
CA VAL A 82 -12.81 -11.95 24.79
C VAL A 82 -14.10 -12.12 25.59
N ASN A 83 -15.28 -11.86 24.99
CA ASN A 83 -16.56 -11.91 25.71
C ASN A 83 -17.01 -13.34 26.05
N SER A 84 -16.33 -14.38 25.58
CA SER A 84 -16.64 -15.78 25.91
C SER A 84 -15.52 -16.42 26.75
N PRO A 85 -15.69 -16.61 28.07
CA PRO A 85 -14.70 -17.27 28.92
C PRO A 85 -14.30 -18.67 28.42
N GLY A 86 -15.25 -19.39 27.82
CA GLY A 86 -14.98 -20.68 27.18
C GLY A 86 -14.14 -20.58 25.90
N ALA A 87 -14.24 -19.49 25.14
CA ALA A 87 -13.34 -19.22 24.02
C ALA A 87 -11.95 -18.80 24.53
N ARG A 88 -11.87 -17.87 25.49
CA ARG A 88 -10.61 -17.48 26.15
C ARG A 88 -9.83 -18.67 26.66
N ALA A 89 -10.46 -19.58 27.41
CA ALA A 89 -9.80 -20.78 27.94
C ALA A 89 -9.22 -21.70 26.84
N ARG A 90 -9.95 -21.92 25.73
CA ARG A 90 -9.45 -22.70 24.59
C ARG A 90 -8.30 -21.99 23.86
N PHE A 91 -8.45 -20.68 23.64
CA PHE A 91 -7.45 -19.83 23.02
C PHE A 91 -6.15 -19.83 23.83
N ILE A 92 -6.22 -19.64 25.15
CA ILE A 92 -5.06 -19.68 26.06
C ILE A 92 -4.34 -21.03 25.97
N SER A 93 -5.07 -22.15 25.99
CA SER A 93 -4.46 -23.49 25.82
C SER A 93 -3.75 -23.61 24.47
N HIS A 94 -4.41 -23.25 23.38
CA HIS A 94 -3.86 -23.35 22.03
C HIS A 94 -2.68 -22.38 21.79
N VAL A 95 -2.70 -21.21 22.42
CA VAL A 95 -1.60 -20.24 22.42
C VAL A 95 -0.37 -20.79 23.14
N LEU A 96 -0.55 -21.44 24.30
CA LEU A 96 0.55 -22.10 25.01
C LEU A 96 1.18 -23.21 24.16
N ASP A 97 0.36 -24.03 23.49
CA ASP A 97 0.83 -25.08 22.59
C ASP A 97 1.58 -24.47 21.38
N PHE A 98 1.04 -23.42 20.76
CA PHE A 98 1.64 -22.75 19.60
C PHE A 98 2.99 -22.08 19.92
N ILE A 99 3.06 -21.36 21.04
CA ILE A 99 4.29 -20.71 21.54
C ILE A 99 5.35 -21.76 21.86
N GLN A 100 4.97 -22.86 22.52
CA GLN A 100 5.88 -23.94 22.86
C GLN A 100 6.35 -24.72 21.62
N GLN A 101 5.46 -24.97 20.65
CA GLN A 101 5.79 -25.61 19.36
C GLN A 101 6.79 -24.78 18.55
N HIS A 102 6.68 -23.45 18.60
CA HIS A 102 7.48 -22.53 17.78
C HIS A 102 8.59 -21.80 18.53
N ASN A 103 8.88 -22.17 19.79
CA ASN A 103 9.99 -21.64 20.61
C ASN A 103 9.94 -20.11 20.83
N PHE A 104 8.75 -19.52 20.86
CA PHE A 104 8.58 -18.13 21.31
C PHE A 104 8.75 -18.02 22.84
N ASP A 105 9.17 -16.86 23.33
CA ASP A 105 9.26 -16.52 24.76
C ASP A 105 7.95 -15.93 25.32
N GLY A 106 6.95 -15.67 24.49
CA GLY A 106 5.73 -14.98 24.91
C GLY A 106 4.80 -14.58 23.76
N LEU A 107 3.74 -13.86 24.12
CA LEU A 107 2.71 -13.33 23.21
C LEU A 107 2.63 -11.81 23.36
N ASP A 108 2.49 -11.10 22.23
CA ASP A 108 1.98 -9.74 22.20
C ASP A 108 0.54 -9.73 21.67
N LEU A 109 -0.34 -8.97 22.31
CA LEU A 109 -1.74 -8.79 21.93
C LEU A 109 -1.93 -7.45 21.19
N ASP A 110 -2.16 -7.51 19.89
CA ASP A 110 -2.36 -6.34 19.04
C ASP A 110 -3.80 -6.31 18.49
N TRP A 111 -4.78 -6.16 19.39
CA TRP A 111 -6.17 -5.98 18.97
C TRP A 111 -6.47 -4.50 18.81
N GLU A 112 -6.89 -4.11 17.60
CA GLU A 112 -7.13 -2.73 17.18
C GLU A 112 -8.62 -2.40 16.93
N TYR A 113 -9.41 -1.95 17.91
CA TYR A 113 -9.15 -1.92 19.36
C TYR A 113 -10.36 -2.48 20.10
N PRO A 114 -10.23 -2.96 21.36
CA PRO A 114 -11.39 -3.31 22.18
C PRO A 114 -12.36 -2.13 22.24
N LYS A 115 -13.67 -2.38 22.11
CA LYS A 115 -14.75 -1.38 22.01
C LYS A 115 -14.70 -0.49 20.74
N CYS A 116 -13.52 0.01 20.37
CA CYS A 116 -13.29 0.91 19.24
C CYS A 116 -12.67 0.17 18.04
N TRP A 117 -13.42 -0.75 17.44
CA TRP A 117 -12.95 -1.60 16.33
C TRP A 117 -12.53 -0.73 15.14
N GLN A 118 -11.22 -0.69 14.85
CA GLN A 118 -10.60 0.25 13.90
C GLN A 118 -11.07 1.70 14.18
N VAL A 119 -10.66 2.22 15.35
CA VAL A 119 -10.97 3.51 16.00
C VAL A 119 -12.46 3.87 16.23
N ASP A 120 -13.42 3.19 15.60
CA ASP A 120 -14.85 3.51 15.77
C ASP A 120 -15.45 2.88 17.04
N CYS A 121 -15.47 3.67 18.11
CA CYS A 121 -16.06 3.34 19.41
C CYS A 121 -17.58 3.11 19.41
N LYS A 122 -18.27 3.17 18.25
CA LYS A 122 -19.69 2.78 18.12
C LYS A 122 -19.90 1.33 17.69
N LYS A 123 -18.86 0.65 17.18
CA LYS A 123 -18.98 -0.73 16.65
C LYS A 123 -18.98 -1.80 17.75
N GLY A 124 -18.09 -1.69 18.74
CA GLY A 124 -17.95 -2.70 19.78
C GLY A 124 -18.96 -2.56 20.92
N PRO A 125 -19.30 -3.66 21.62
CA PRO A 125 -20.03 -3.60 22.89
C PRO A 125 -19.13 -3.05 23.99
N ASP A 126 -19.71 -2.40 25.00
CA ASP A 126 -18.95 -1.84 26.13
C ASP A 126 -18.16 -2.92 26.89
N SER A 127 -18.72 -4.13 26.97
CA SER A 127 -18.11 -5.28 27.64
C SER A 127 -16.79 -5.77 27.05
N ASP A 128 -16.40 -5.31 25.85
CA ASP A 128 -15.07 -5.56 25.29
C ASP A 128 -13.95 -5.14 26.25
N LYS A 129 -14.16 -4.06 27.02
CA LYS A 129 -13.19 -3.48 27.95
C LYS A 129 -12.84 -4.45 29.08
N GLU A 130 -13.83 -4.88 29.86
CA GLU A 130 -13.63 -5.81 30.98
C GLU A 130 -13.30 -7.23 30.47
N ALA A 131 -13.78 -7.58 29.28
CA ALA A 131 -13.50 -8.87 28.65
C ALA A 131 -12.04 -8.98 28.17
N PHE A 132 -11.48 -7.91 27.58
CA PHE A 132 -10.06 -7.85 27.21
C PHE A 132 -9.17 -7.90 28.46
N ALA A 133 -9.52 -7.13 29.49
CA ALA A 133 -8.87 -7.17 30.79
C ALA A 133 -8.89 -8.59 31.42
N ALA A 134 -10.01 -9.32 31.27
CA ALA A 134 -10.10 -10.71 31.70
C ALA A 134 -9.19 -11.66 30.88
N LEU A 135 -9.12 -11.50 29.55
CA LEU A 135 -8.19 -12.28 28.71
C LEU A 135 -6.73 -12.06 29.12
N VAL A 136 -6.34 -10.80 29.30
CA VAL A 136 -4.98 -10.41 29.72
C VAL A 136 -4.62 -11.01 31.09
N ARG A 137 -5.53 -10.93 32.07
CA ARG A 137 -5.35 -11.56 33.38
C ARG A 137 -5.20 -13.08 33.28
N GLU A 138 -6.05 -13.74 32.50
CA GLU A 138 -6.08 -15.21 32.36
C GLU A 138 -4.84 -15.74 31.61
N LEU A 139 -4.39 -15.06 30.54
CA LEU A 139 -3.11 -15.32 29.88
C LEU A 139 -1.95 -15.16 30.86
N SER A 140 -1.89 -14.04 31.59
CA SER A 140 -0.82 -13.74 32.55
C SER A 140 -0.70 -14.80 33.65
N MET A 141 -1.84 -15.28 34.18
CA MET A 141 -1.90 -16.38 35.15
C MET A 141 -1.43 -17.72 34.57
N ALA A 142 -1.67 -17.98 33.28
CA ALA A 142 -1.22 -19.20 32.60
C ALA A 142 0.26 -19.14 32.14
N PHE A 143 0.77 -17.94 31.88
CA PHE A 143 2.11 -17.68 31.35
C PHE A 143 3.19 -17.62 32.44
N LYS A 144 2.92 -16.94 33.55
CA LYS A 144 3.88 -16.74 34.65
C LYS A 144 4.47 -18.05 35.20
N PRO A 145 3.70 -19.14 35.43
CA PRO A 145 4.26 -20.44 35.86
C PRO A 145 5.18 -21.12 34.83
N LYS A 146 5.16 -20.69 33.56
CA LYS A 146 6.01 -21.18 32.48
C LYS A 146 7.19 -20.23 32.17
N GLY A 147 7.26 -19.07 32.81
CA GLY A 147 8.25 -18.03 32.50
C GLY A 147 8.05 -17.36 31.13
N LEU A 148 6.83 -17.40 30.59
CA LEU A 148 6.46 -16.74 29.34
C LEU A 148 6.08 -15.27 29.59
N LEU A 149 6.44 -14.41 28.63
CA LEU A 149 6.14 -12.98 28.63
C LEU A 149 4.77 -12.70 27.99
N LEU A 150 4.08 -11.67 28.48
CA LEU A 150 2.82 -11.18 27.91
C LEU A 150 2.82 -9.66 27.79
N SER A 151 2.66 -9.16 26.57
CA SER A 151 2.58 -7.73 26.27
C SER A 151 1.37 -7.40 25.39
N SER A 152 1.15 -6.12 25.11
CA SER A 152 0.10 -5.67 24.19
C SER A 152 0.50 -4.36 23.53
N ALA A 153 0.39 -4.30 22.20
CA ALA A 153 0.28 -3.06 21.46
C ALA A 153 -1.10 -2.40 21.70
N VAL A 154 -1.10 -1.09 21.96
CA VAL A 154 -2.30 -0.35 22.37
C VAL A 154 -2.39 1.05 21.76
N SER A 155 -3.61 1.54 21.58
CA SER A 155 -3.88 2.84 20.96
C SER A 155 -3.30 4.03 21.76
N PRO A 156 -2.82 5.09 21.07
CA PRO A 156 -2.46 6.37 21.69
C PRO A 156 -3.68 7.27 21.93
N SER A 157 -4.84 6.98 21.32
CA SER A 157 -5.99 7.89 21.29
C SER A 157 -6.74 7.92 22.62
N ARG A 158 -6.94 9.13 23.18
CA ARG A 158 -7.71 9.38 24.42
C ARG A 158 -9.08 8.69 24.42
N ALA A 159 -9.79 8.72 23.30
CA ALA A 159 -11.12 8.13 23.17
C ALA A 159 -11.07 6.61 23.27
N VAL A 160 -10.13 5.97 22.56
CA VAL A 160 -9.93 4.52 22.60
C VAL A 160 -9.45 4.07 23.99
N ILE A 161 -8.53 4.81 24.61
CA ILE A 161 -8.01 4.48 25.95
C ILE A 161 -9.15 4.52 27.00
N SER A 162 -9.97 5.57 26.99
CA SER A 162 -11.14 5.69 27.86
C SER A 162 -12.11 4.50 27.71
N ALA A 163 -12.39 4.12 26.47
CA ALA A 163 -13.49 3.22 26.12
C ALA A 163 -13.10 1.73 26.07
N GLY A 164 -11.86 1.41 25.71
CA GLY A 164 -11.41 0.04 25.43
C GLY A 164 -10.54 -0.64 26.49
N TYR A 165 -9.88 0.12 27.38
CA TYR A 165 -8.86 -0.45 28.27
C TYR A 165 -9.16 -0.25 29.77
N ASP A 166 -9.14 -1.34 30.54
CA ASP A 166 -8.95 -1.32 31.99
C ASP A 166 -7.45 -1.17 32.27
N VAL A 167 -6.97 0.08 32.23
CA VAL A 167 -5.54 0.40 32.31
C VAL A 167 -4.87 -0.13 33.58
N PRO A 168 -5.48 -0.06 34.79
CA PRO A 168 -4.91 -0.71 35.99
C PRO A 168 -4.76 -2.23 35.87
N VAL A 169 -5.71 -2.94 35.25
CA VAL A 169 -5.59 -4.40 35.04
C VAL A 169 -4.53 -4.72 33.99
N LEU A 170 -4.46 -3.97 32.88
CA LEU A 170 -3.37 -4.12 31.91
C LEU A 170 -2.00 -3.89 32.56
N SER A 171 -1.86 -2.81 33.33
CA SER A 171 -0.68 -2.45 34.12
C SER A 171 -0.29 -3.54 35.12
N GLN A 172 -1.26 -4.20 35.78
CA GLN A 172 -0.98 -5.28 36.72
C GLN A 172 -0.48 -6.57 36.04
N TYR A 173 -1.10 -6.97 34.92
CA TYR A 173 -0.94 -8.32 34.38
C TYR A 173 -0.01 -8.45 33.17
N LEU A 174 0.15 -7.41 32.35
CA LEU A 174 1.17 -7.39 31.28
C LEU A 174 2.56 -7.17 31.86
N ASP A 175 3.59 -7.62 31.15
CA ASP A 175 4.99 -7.29 31.46
C ASP A 175 5.33 -5.88 30.94
N TRP A 176 4.82 -5.50 29.76
CA TRP A 176 4.79 -4.11 29.27
C TRP A 176 3.57 -3.81 28.40
N ILE A 177 3.31 -2.52 28.21
CA ILE A 177 2.25 -1.92 27.39
C ILE A 177 2.95 -1.09 26.30
N ALA A 178 2.84 -1.49 25.03
CA ALA A 178 3.45 -0.79 23.90
C ALA A 178 2.45 0.23 23.30
N VAL A 179 2.55 1.49 23.73
CA VAL A 179 1.65 2.56 23.27
C VAL A 179 2.10 3.00 21.88
N MET A 180 1.24 2.79 20.87
CA MET A 180 1.51 3.07 19.47
C MET A 180 1.44 4.58 19.17
N THR A 181 2.41 5.36 19.65
CA THR A 181 2.46 6.83 19.48
C THR A 181 2.89 7.27 18.06
N TYR A 182 2.18 6.77 17.07
CA TYR A 182 2.26 7.06 15.63
C TYR A 182 0.86 6.91 15.00
N ASP A 183 0.75 7.13 13.69
CA ASP A 183 -0.51 7.16 12.93
C ASP A 183 -1.60 8.07 13.53
N PHE A 184 -1.18 9.17 14.17
CA PHE A 184 -2.10 10.25 14.59
C PHE A 184 -2.77 10.92 13.37
N HIS A 185 -2.05 11.02 12.26
CA HIS A 185 -2.54 11.59 11.00
C HIS A 185 -2.14 10.73 9.81
N GLY A 186 -3.00 10.72 8.78
CA GLY A 186 -2.78 9.94 7.56
C GLY A 186 -3.84 10.20 6.48
N GLN A 187 -3.74 9.50 5.36
CA GLN A 187 -4.54 9.75 4.14
C GLN A 187 -6.08 9.67 4.29
N TRP A 188 -6.57 9.23 5.45
CA TRP A 188 -7.98 9.24 5.83
C TRP A 188 -8.48 10.65 6.20
N ASP A 189 -7.64 11.53 6.74
CA ASP A 189 -7.99 12.87 7.26
C ASP A 189 -8.42 13.85 6.16
N LYS A 190 -7.97 13.62 4.92
CA LYS A 190 -8.11 14.53 3.75
C LYS A 190 -7.43 15.89 3.89
N ILE A 191 -6.64 16.08 4.95
CA ILE A 191 -5.70 17.19 5.12
C ILE A 191 -4.33 16.64 5.54
N THR A 192 -3.23 17.35 5.25
CA THR A 192 -1.89 16.93 5.68
C THR A 192 -1.73 17.02 7.20
N GLY A 193 -1.06 16.04 7.80
CA GLY A 193 -0.77 16.02 9.24
C GLY A 193 0.49 15.21 9.56
N HIS A 194 1.02 15.38 10.76
CA HIS A 194 2.24 14.69 11.17
C HIS A 194 1.94 13.27 11.69
N VAL A 195 2.65 12.25 11.20
CA VAL A 195 2.44 10.84 11.60
C VAL A 195 2.58 10.62 13.12
N ALA A 196 3.58 11.23 13.75
CA ALA A 196 3.90 11.04 15.17
C ALA A 196 4.39 12.33 15.87
N PRO A 197 3.57 13.38 15.99
CA PRO A 197 3.98 14.60 16.71
C PRO A 197 4.30 14.28 18.18
N MET A 198 5.30 14.98 18.74
CA MET A 198 5.71 14.81 20.13
C MET A 198 4.87 15.70 21.05
N TYR A 199 4.66 16.95 20.66
CA TYR A 199 3.95 17.99 21.40
C TYR A 199 2.90 18.67 20.49
N PRO A 200 1.85 19.29 21.04
CA PRO A 200 0.79 19.89 20.23
C PRO A 200 1.27 21.09 19.39
N HIS A 201 0.71 21.22 18.19
CA HIS A 201 0.85 22.35 17.29
C HIS A 201 -0.36 23.32 17.42
N PRO A 202 -0.17 24.65 17.25
CA PRO A 202 -1.27 25.63 17.16
C PRO A 202 -2.26 25.42 16.01
N GLU A 203 -1.96 24.49 15.10
CA GLU A 203 -2.79 24.12 13.96
C GLU A 203 -3.39 22.71 14.12
N ASP A 204 -3.20 22.03 15.27
CA ASP A 204 -3.78 20.72 15.52
C ASP A 204 -5.31 20.82 15.66
N VAL A 205 -6.05 19.96 14.95
CA VAL A 205 -7.51 19.84 15.08
C VAL A 205 -7.90 19.18 16.42
N ASP A 206 -7.07 18.26 16.92
CA ASP A 206 -7.19 17.66 18.26
C ASP A 206 -5.84 17.77 18.99
N VAL A 207 -5.75 18.69 19.96
CA VAL A 207 -4.54 18.92 20.78
C VAL A 207 -4.12 17.74 21.67
N THR A 208 -4.89 16.63 21.67
CA THR A 208 -4.53 15.36 22.34
C THR A 208 -3.80 14.38 21.40
N PHE A 209 -3.74 14.67 20.09
CA PHE A 209 -3.06 13.83 19.10
C PHE A 209 -1.54 14.07 19.10
N ASN A 210 -0.88 13.77 20.21
CA ASN A 210 0.58 13.80 20.31
C ASN A 210 1.11 12.84 21.38
N ALA A 211 2.34 12.37 21.17
CA ALA A 211 2.93 11.31 21.98
C ALA A 211 3.08 11.71 23.46
N ASN A 212 3.42 12.97 23.75
CA ASN A 212 3.48 13.49 25.11
C ASN A 212 2.13 13.39 25.83
N PHE A 213 1.03 13.80 25.19
CA PHE A 213 -0.31 13.65 25.76
C PHE A 213 -0.65 12.18 26.01
N SER A 214 -0.49 11.31 25.00
CA SER A 214 -0.88 9.90 25.10
C SER A 214 -0.17 9.17 26.24
N ILE A 215 1.15 9.37 26.42
CA ILE A 215 1.92 8.75 27.50
C ILE A 215 1.47 9.25 28.87
N HIS A 216 1.31 10.57 29.05
CA HIS A 216 0.78 11.14 30.30
C HIS A 216 -0.66 10.68 30.58
N TYR A 217 -1.48 10.46 29.56
CA TYR A 217 -2.85 9.99 29.72
C TYR A 217 -2.89 8.52 30.17
N TRP A 218 -2.08 7.64 29.57
CA TRP A 218 -1.91 6.25 30.02
C TRP A 218 -1.47 6.16 31.49
N ILE A 219 -0.48 6.96 31.90
CA ILE A 219 -0.03 7.05 33.29
C ILE A 219 -1.17 7.56 34.21
N ARG A 220 -1.89 8.62 33.79
CA ARG A 220 -3.05 9.17 34.53
C ARG A 220 -4.21 8.17 34.66
N GLN A 221 -4.34 7.20 33.76
CA GLN A 221 -5.32 6.10 33.87
C GLN A 221 -4.83 4.91 34.73
N GLY A 222 -3.61 4.95 35.28
CA GLY A 222 -3.10 3.94 36.23
C GLY A 222 -2.04 3.00 35.66
N ALA A 223 -1.40 3.33 34.54
CA ALA A 223 -0.25 2.58 34.06
C ALA A 223 1.02 2.91 34.89
N ASP A 224 1.77 1.87 35.30
CA ASP A 224 3.13 2.05 35.81
C ASP A 224 4.02 2.60 34.68
N PRO A 225 4.66 3.78 34.82
CA PRO A 225 5.57 4.32 33.81
C PRO A 225 6.61 3.29 33.36
N LYS A 226 7.14 2.47 34.27
CA LYS A 226 8.16 1.44 33.99
C LYS A 226 7.67 0.28 33.13
N LYS A 227 6.35 0.19 32.89
CA LYS A 227 5.72 -0.76 31.96
C LYS A 227 5.26 -0.10 30.66
N ILE A 228 5.19 1.22 30.59
CA ILE A 228 4.91 1.92 29.33
C ILE A 228 6.14 1.83 28.43
N VAL A 229 5.93 1.39 27.19
CA VAL A 229 6.91 1.39 26.11
C VAL A 229 6.36 2.27 25.00
N MET A 230 7.11 3.31 24.63
CA MET A 230 6.65 4.36 23.69
C MET A 230 6.97 3.98 22.24
N GLY A 231 5.96 3.97 21.37
CA GLY A 231 6.08 3.64 19.96
C GLY A 231 6.65 4.77 19.10
N MET A 232 7.55 4.44 18.18
CA MET A 232 8.15 5.35 17.20
C MET A 232 8.05 4.78 15.78
N PRO A 233 7.60 5.55 14.77
CA PRO A 233 7.52 5.08 13.40
C PRO A 233 8.89 5.12 12.72
N MET A 234 9.22 4.08 11.98
CA MET A 234 10.39 4.03 11.07
C MET A 234 9.97 4.34 9.62
N TYR A 235 8.88 5.09 9.45
CA TYR A 235 8.20 5.39 8.19
C TYR A 235 7.54 6.77 8.27
N GLY A 236 6.92 7.20 7.18
CA GLY A 236 6.07 8.38 7.14
C GLY A 236 4.73 8.14 6.45
N GLN A 237 3.71 8.87 6.91
CA GLN A 237 2.39 8.93 6.28
C GLN A 237 2.44 9.96 5.15
N SER A 238 2.06 9.55 3.94
CA SER A 238 2.18 10.35 2.73
C SER A 238 0.83 10.75 2.15
N PHE A 239 0.81 11.87 1.42
CA PHE A 239 -0.39 12.52 0.93
C PHE A 239 -0.17 13.04 -0.49
N SER A 240 -1.24 13.15 -1.28
CA SER A 240 -1.27 13.90 -2.53
C SER A 240 -2.11 15.16 -2.35
N LEU A 241 -1.44 16.32 -2.40
CA LEU A 241 -1.98 17.67 -2.20
C LEU A 241 -3.00 18.01 -3.28
N ALA A 242 -4.03 18.78 -2.91
CA ALA A 242 -5.01 19.30 -3.86
C ALA A 242 -4.49 20.53 -4.64
N ASP A 243 -3.54 21.27 -4.06
CA ASP A 243 -2.81 22.38 -4.70
C ASP A 243 -1.34 22.35 -4.24
N ASN A 244 -0.40 22.36 -5.19
CA ASN A 244 1.04 22.27 -4.90
C ASN A 244 1.59 23.51 -4.16
N SER A 245 0.89 24.64 -4.20
CA SER A 245 1.22 25.84 -3.43
C SER A 245 0.83 25.74 -1.96
N GLU A 246 -0.16 24.90 -1.63
CA GLU A 246 -0.56 24.57 -0.26
C GLU A 246 0.16 23.29 0.19
N ASN A 247 1.41 23.44 0.66
CA ASN A 247 2.28 22.34 1.09
C ASN A 247 2.60 22.34 2.61
N GLY A 248 1.83 23.09 3.40
CA GLY A 248 1.96 23.17 4.86
C GLY A 248 1.34 21.98 5.61
N LEU A 249 1.09 22.18 6.91
CA LEU A 249 0.17 21.34 7.69
C LEU A 249 -1.28 21.75 7.35
N ASN A 250 -2.22 20.82 7.58
CA ASN A 250 -3.65 20.97 7.28
C ASN A 250 -3.99 21.32 5.82
N ALA A 251 -3.04 21.20 4.89
CA ALA A 251 -3.27 21.46 3.48
C ALA A 251 -4.24 20.42 2.90
N PRO A 252 -5.22 20.80 2.03
CA PRO A 252 -6.18 19.85 1.48
C PRO A 252 -5.52 18.79 0.60
N THR A 253 -6.01 17.55 0.67
CA THR A 253 -5.44 16.39 -0.05
C THR A 253 -6.53 15.55 -0.69
N TYR A 254 -6.26 14.99 -1.88
CA TYR A 254 -7.22 14.14 -2.59
C TYR A 254 -7.03 12.64 -2.32
N GLY A 255 -5.88 12.24 -1.77
CA GLY A 255 -5.59 10.85 -1.42
C GLY A 255 -4.24 10.68 -0.72
N GLY A 256 -3.87 9.44 -0.42
CA GLY A 256 -2.52 9.10 0.03
C GLY A 256 -1.51 9.27 -1.09
N GLY A 257 -0.29 9.66 -0.72
CA GLY A 257 0.83 9.89 -1.64
C GLY A 257 1.17 8.68 -2.50
N GLU A 258 2.00 8.90 -3.53
CA GLU A 258 2.50 7.83 -4.39
C GLU A 258 3.16 6.70 -3.59
N ALA A 259 2.99 5.48 -4.08
CA ALA A 259 3.51 4.28 -3.45
C ALA A 259 5.02 4.17 -3.63
N GLY A 260 5.74 3.82 -2.56
CA GLY A 260 7.19 3.61 -2.61
C GLY A 260 7.58 2.40 -3.47
N GLU A 261 8.79 2.46 -4.05
CA GLU A 261 9.34 1.40 -4.92
C GLU A 261 9.44 0.04 -4.21
N ALA A 262 9.59 0.05 -2.88
CA ALA A 262 9.67 -1.13 -2.04
C ALA A 262 8.41 -1.35 -1.18
N THR A 263 7.84 -0.30 -0.57
CA THR A 263 6.62 -0.41 0.26
C THR A 263 5.37 -0.72 -0.56
N ARG A 264 5.28 -0.22 -1.79
CA ARG A 264 4.19 -0.47 -2.76
C ARG A 264 2.77 -0.13 -2.25
N ALA A 265 2.66 0.67 -1.20
CA ALA A 265 1.39 1.13 -0.62
C ALA A 265 1.25 2.65 -0.79
N ARG A 266 0.11 3.12 -1.31
CA ARG A 266 -0.18 4.56 -1.36
C ARG A 266 -0.44 5.09 0.05
N GLY A 267 0.04 6.31 0.31
CA GLY A 267 -0.07 6.98 1.59
C GLY A 267 0.96 6.56 2.64
N PHE A 268 1.96 5.75 2.28
CA PHE A 268 2.93 5.19 3.21
C PHE A 268 4.30 5.08 2.54
N LEU A 269 5.36 5.54 3.20
CA LEU A 269 6.75 5.45 2.70
C LEU A 269 7.70 5.05 3.82
N ALA A 270 8.59 4.10 3.56
CA ALA A 270 9.64 3.72 4.52
C ALA A 270 10.73 4.81 4.62
N TYR A 271 11.45 4.88 5.75
CA TYR A 271 12.46 5.92 5.98
C TYR A 271 13.55 5.96 4.89
N TYR A 272 13.99 4.80 4.39
CA TYR A 272 14.96 4.74 3.28
C TYR A 272 14.40 5.19 1.92
N GLU A 273 13.07 5.16 1.74
CA GLU A 273 12.39 5.71 0.56
C GLU A 273 12.28 7.23 0.68
N ILE A 274 11.88 7.73 1.85
CA ILE A 274 11.82 9.17 2.17
C ILE A 274 13.20 9.82 2.03
N CYS A 275 14.24 9.24 2.65
CA CYS A 275 15.60 9.77 2.53
C CYS A 275 16.12 9.72 1.08
N THR A 276 15.69 8.73 0.29
CA THR A 276 16.05 8.61 -1.13
C THR A 276 15.33 9.65 -1.98
N ASN A 277 14.06 9.92 -1.70
CA ASN A 277 13.30 10.98 -2.34
C ASN A 277 13.91 12.37 -2.03
N ILE A 278 14.37 12.61 -0.81
CA ILE A 278 15.09 13.85 -0.47
C ILE A 278 16.47 13.89 -1.14
N LYS A 279 17.39 12.98 -0.78
CA LYS A 279 18.80 13.02 -1.23
C LYS A 279 19.00 12.77 -2.73
N LYS A 280 18.07 12.10 -3.42
CA LYS A 280 18.24 11.65 -4.82
C LYS A 280 17.12 12.12 -5.77
N LYS A 281 15.98 12.60 -5.26
CA LYS A 281 14.88 13.17 -6.06
C LYS A 281 14.54 14.63 -5.68
N GLY A 282 15.33 15.27 -4.82
CA GLY A 282 15.26 16.71 -4.53
C GLY A 282 14.02 17.18 -3.77
N TRP A 283 13.40 16.32 -2.96
CA TRP A 283 12.27 16.72 -2.11
C TRP A 283 12.70 17.78 -1.08
N ARG A 284 11.90 18.82 -0.92
CA ARG A 284 12.14 19.90 0.05
C ARG A 284 11.75 19.43 1.44
N VAL A 285 12.59 19.67 2.44
CA VAL A 285 12.33 19.31 3.85
C VAL A 285 12.00 20.56 4.66
N ILE A 286 10.92 20.50 5.43
CA ILE A 286 10.54 21.51 6.42
C ILE A 286 10.65 20.88 7.81
N LYS A 287 11.34 21.57 8.73
CA LYS A 287 11.49 21.17 10.15
C LYS A 287 10.70 22.13 11.03
N ASP A 288 10.03 21.64 12.07
CA ASP A 288 9.37 22.53 13.04
C ASP A 288 10.40 23.32 13.85
N LYS A 289 10.28 24.66 13.85
CA LYS A 289 11.18 25.58 14.54
C LYS A 289 11.21 25.42 16.06
N LYS A 290 10.20 24.77 16.67
CA LYS A 290 10.15 24.51 18.12
C LYS A 290 10.35 23.03 18.50
N GLY A 291 10.70 22.16 17.54
CA GLY A 291 10.94 20.74 17.81
C GLY A 291 9.72 19.95 18.32
N ARG A 292 8.49 20.39 18.01
CA ARG A 292 7.24 19.75 18.47
C ARG A 292 6.89 18.48 17.72
N MET A 293 7.42 18.32 16.52
CA MET A 293 7.22 17.18 15.63
C MET A 293 8.47 16.97 14.78
N GLY A 294 8.54 15.81 14.12
CA GLY A 294 9.56 15.55 13.10
C GLY A 294 9.37 16.42 11.85
N PRO A 295 10.29 16.31 10.87
CA PRO A 295 10.12 16.97 9.59
C PRO A 295 8.89 16.47 8.80
N TYR A 296 8.47 17.30 7.86
CA TYR A 296 7.79 16.83 6.65
C TYR A 296 8.60 17.18 5.41
N ALA A 297 8.40 16.44 4.32
CA ALA A 297 9.04 16.70 3.04
C ALA A 297 8.02 16.65 1.90
N TYR A 298 8.23 17.46 0.87
CA TYR A 298 7.34 17.53 -0.28
C TYR A 298 8.06 17.74 -1.61
N SER A 299 7.40 17.35 -2.70
CA SER A 299 7.77 17.67 -4.08
C SER A 299 6.56 17.55 -5.00
N TRP A 300 6.26 18.61 -5.76
CA TRP A 300 5.02 18.75 -6.54
C TRP A 300 3.78 18.57 -5.66
N ASP A 301 2.91 17.61 -5.97
CA ASP A 301 1.74 17.25 -5.17
C ASP A 301 2.05 16.22 -4.08
N GLN A 302 3.24 15.62 -4.05
CA GLN A 302 3.60 14.60 -3.06
C GLN A 302 4.12 15.22 -1.76
N TRP A 303 3.60 14.75 -0.63
CA TRP A 303 3.94 15.23 0.72
C TRP A 303 4.08 14.03 1.67
N VAL A 304 5.00 14.08 2.65
CA VAL A 304 5.17 13.02 3.68
C VAL A 304 5.67 13.59 5.00
N SER A 305 5.11 13.17 6.13
CA SER A 305 5.59 13.50 7.48
C SER A 305 6.26 12.29 8.13
N PHE A 306 7.37 12.50 8.86
CA PHE A 306 8.20 11.41 9.40
C PHE A 306 9.06 11.86 10.57
N ASP A 307 9.43 10.94 11.46
CA ASP A 307 10.48 11.19 12.44
C ASP A 307 11.88 11.07 11.78
N ASP A 308 12.78 12.01 12.06
CA ASP A 308 14.20 11.91 11.72
C ASP A 308 15.05 11.51 12.94
N THR A 309 16.36 11.38 12.78
CA THR A 309 17.28 11.07 13.89
C THR A 309 17.26 12.12 15.01
N SER A 310 16.80 13.35 14.77
CA SER A 310 16.65 14.37 15.81
C SER A 310 15.39 14.11 16.64
N MET A 311 14.25 13.85 16.00
CA MET A 311 13.01 13.53 16.69
C MET A 311 13.06 12.19 17.41
N ILE A 312 13.66 11.16 16.80
CA ILE A 312 13.89 9.85 17.45
C ILE A 312 14.82 9.98 18.66
N ARG A 313 15.85 10.85 18.58
CA ARG A 313 16.68 11.20 19.76
C ARG A 313 15.81 11.82 20.85
N HIS A 314 15.06 12.88 20.54
CA HIS A 314 14.26 13.62 21.52
C HIS A 314 13.22 12.71 22.21
N LYS A 315 12.52 11.86 21.46
CA LYS A 315 11.61 10.84 22.02
C LYS A 315 12.33 9.85 22.92
N SER A 316 13.54 9.42 22.55
CA SER A 316 14.36 8.54 23.40
C SER A 316 14.84 9.24 24.68
N GLU A 317 15.11 10.54 24.63
CA GLU A 317 15.53 11.33 25.79
C GLU A 317 14.31 11.59 26.72
N PHE A 318 13.11 11.77 26.17
CA PHE A 318 11.85 11.78 26.91
C PHE A 318 11.52 10.44 27.59
N ILE A 319 11.66 9.30 26.89
CA ILE A 319 11.51 7.93 27.47
C ILE A 319 12.37 7.78 28.73
N LYS A 320 13.60 8.27 28.66
CA LYS A 320 14.59 8.21 29.74
C LYS A 320 14.27 9.16 30.90
N ALA A 321 13.80 10.38 30.61
CA ALA A 321 13.40 11.36 31.61
C ALA A 321 12.14 10.95 32.38
N MET A 322 11.12 10.48 31.67
CA MET A 322 9.86 9.99 32.24
C MET A 322 9.97 8.63 32.95
N GLY A 323 11.16 8.02 32.98
CA GLY A 323 11.40 6.73 33.64
C GLY A 323 10.63 5.56 33.02
N LEU A 324 10.37 5.61 31.71
CA LEU A 324 9.54 4.63 31.02
C LEU A 324 10.25 3.28 30.85
N GLY A 325 9.47 2.22 30.60
CA GLY A 325 9.98 0.87 30.36
C GLY A 325 10.85 0.72 29.11
N GLY A 326 10.65 1.58 28.09
CA GLY A 326 11.51 1.64 26.91
C GLY A 326 10.86 2.28 25.69
N GLY A 327 11.43 2.00 24.52
CA GLY A 327 10.88 2.37 23.21
C GLY A 327 10.57 1.12 22.36
N MET A 328 9.50 1.20 21.57
CA MET A 328 9.10 0.24 20.55
C MET A 328 9.17 0.92 19.18
N ILE A 329 9.44 0.15 18.12
CA ILE A 329 9.44 0.68 16.75
C ILE A 329 8.52 -0.12 15.84
N TRP A 330 7.84 0.58 14.94
CA TRP A 330 7.16 -0.01 13.79
C TRP A 330 7.82 0.53 12.51
N ALA A 331 8.60 -0.22 11.75
CA ALA A 331 9.08 -1.59 11.97
C ALA A 331 10.53 -1.72 11.45
N LEU A 332 11.20 -2.84 11.78
CA LEU A 332 12.63 -3.07 11.50
C LEU A 332 13.00 -3.02 10.01
N ASP A 333 12.05 -3.32 9.14
CA ASP A 333 12.18 -3.34 7.68
C ASP A 333 11.99 -1.97 7.02
N LEU A 334 11.61 -0.94 7.80
CA LEU A 334 11.28 0.41 7.32
C LEU A 334 12.38 1.45 7.62
N ASP A 335 13.20 1.24 8.66
CA ASP A 335 14.45 1.99 8.92
C ASP A 335 15.47 1.70 7.79
N ASP A 336 16.51 2.50 7.63
CA ASP A 336 17.54 2.25 6.60
C ASP A 336 18.52 1.15 6.99
N PHE A 337 18.03 -0.09 7.01
CA PHE A 337 18.79 -1.29 7.36
C PHE A 337 19.94 -1.62 6.38
N ARG A 338 20.08 -0.88 5.27
CA ARG A 338 21.09 -1.14 4.22
C ARG A 338 21.99 0.05 3.88
N ASP A 339 21.91 1.15 4.61
CA ASP A 339 22.68 2.38 4.35
C ASP A 339 22.45 2.97 2.94
N ILE A 340 21.21 2.82 2.43
CA ILE A 340 20.74 3.39 1.17
C ILE A 340 20.73 4.93 1.22
N CYS A 341 20.58 5.52 2.41
CA CYS A 341 20.68 6.93 2.70
C CYS A 341 22.13 7.44 2.77
N SER A 342 23.12 6.56 2.90
CA SER A 342 24.53 6.90 3.15
C SER A 342 24.70 7.79 4.40
N CYS A 343 24.45 7.17 5.56
CA CYS A 343 24.83 7.65 6.89
C CYS A 343 25.37 6.50 7.76
N GLU A 344 24.53 5.47 7.98
CA GLU A 344 24.86 4.18 8.60
C GLU A 344 23.67 3.21 8.39
N GLN A 345 23.85 1.92 8.66
CA GLN A 345 22.74 0.96 8.73
C GLN A 345 21.93 1.17 10.02
N TYR A 346 20.60 1.12 9.94
CA TYR A 346 19.66 1.34 11.07
C TYR A 346 19.84 2.70 11.79
N PRO A 347 19.86 3.84 11.08
CA PRO A 347 20.17 5.15 11.68
C PRO A 347 19.16 5.58 12.76
N LEU A 348 17.87 5.27 12.61
CA LEU A 348 16.87 5.60 13.63
C LEU A 348 17.02 4.68 14.85
N LEU A 349 17.07 3.36 14.64
CA LEU A 349 17.19 2.40 15.74
C LEU A 349 18.53 2.50 16.48
N ARG A 350 19.65 2.77 15.80
CA ARG A 350 20.95 3.07 16.45
C ARG A 350 20.88 4.35 17.29
N THR A 351 20.09 5.34 16.87
CA THR A 351 19.89 6.57 17.66
C THR A 351 19.13 6.30 18.96
N ILE A 352 18.08 5.47 18.94
CA ILE A 352 17.40 4.98 20.16
C ILE A 352 18.39 4.28 21.10
N ASN A 353 19.22 3.39 20.53
CA ASN A 353 20.19 2.61 21.29
C ASN A 353 21.31 3.45 21.93
N ARG A 354 21.76 4.54 21.28
CA ARG A 354 22.72 5.50 21.86
C ARG A 354 22.16 6.16 23.12
N VAL A 355 20.89 6.56 23.11
CA VAL A 355 20.26 7.27 24.24
C VAL A 355 19.88 6.32 25.39
N LEU A 356 19.17 5.23 25.06
CA LEU A 356 18.58 4.33 26.06
C LEU A 356 19.57 3.28 26.57
N ARG A 357 20.49 2.79 25.73
CA ARG A 357 21.41 1.68 26.04
C ARG A 357 22.89 2.07 26.03
N GLY A 358 23.23 3.33 25.75
CA GLY A 358 24.61 3.82 25.75
C GLY A 358 25.47 3.21 24.64
N TYR A 359 24.86 2.87 23.48
CA TYR A 359 25.56 2.25 22.36
C TYR A 359 26.78 3.08 21.92
N PRO A 360 27.96 2.47 21.70
CA PRO A 360 29.22 3.19 21.64
C PRO A 360 29.40 4.05 20.37
N GLY A 361 30.21 5.10 20.54
CA GLY A 361 30.61 6.03 19.49
C GLY A 361 29.65 7.22 19.32
N PRO A 362 30.15 8.41 18.93
CA PRO A 362 29.28 9.49 18.48
C PRO A 362 28.54 9.01 17.23
N GLY A 363 27.24 9.28 17.16
CA GLY A 363 26.47 8.98 15.94
C GLY A 363 26.92 9.87 14.78
N PRO A 364 26.93 9.36 13.53
CA PRO A 364 27.12 10.20 12.36
C PRO A 364 25.99 11.24 12.28
N ASN A 365 26.28 12.43 11.72
CA ASN A 365 25.26 13.45 11.52
C ASN A 365 24.37 13.07 10.31
N CYS A 366 23.31 12.32 10.55
CA CYS A 366 22.36 11.90 9.52
C CYS A 366 21.38 13.00 9.08
N ASP A 367 21.77 14.28 9.04
CA ASP A 367 20.88 15.32 8.54
C ASP A 367 20.60 15.11 7.04
N ILE A 368 19.39 14.66 6.74
CA ILE A 368 18.93 14.38 5.38
C ILE A 368 18.74 15.70 4.60
N ALA A 369 18.44 16.81 5.29
CA ALA A 369 18.24 18.11 4.65
C ALA A 369 19.56 18.75 4.16
N ALA A 370 20.63 18.68 4.96
CA ALA A 370 21.93 19.28 4.65
C ALA A 370 22.62 18.69 3.40
N ALA A 371 22.14 17.55 2.90
CA ALA A 371 22.59 16.97 1.63
C ALA A 371 22.02 17.68 0.39
N ALA A 372 20.87 18.37 0.50
CA ALA A 372 20.19 18.99 -0.64
C ALA A 372 20.92 20.24 -1.18
N ASP A 373 21.50 21.06 -0.30
CA ASP A 373 22.16 22.33 -0.66
C ASP A 373 23.48 22.15 -1.46
N ASN A 374 23.98 20.93 -1.60
CA ASN A 374 25.22 20.64 -2.31
C ASN A 374 25.06 20.45 -3.83
N ILE A 375 23.84 20.51 -4.38
CA ILE A 375 23.61 20.48 -5.84
C ILE A 375 23.82 21.89 -6.42
N LYS A 376 25.09 22.30 -6.56
CA LYS A 376 25.44 23.46 -7.38
C LYS A 376 25.18 23.17 -8.85
N VAL A 377 24.17 23.81 -9.42
CA VAL A 377 23.99 23.91 -10.86
C VAL A 377 24.91 25.02 -11.35
N ASP A 378 25.90 24.69 -12.20
CA ASP A 378 26.68 25.70 -12.91
C ASP A 378 25.76 26.42 -13.92
N ILE A 379 25.47 27.69 -13.63
CA ILE A 379 24.81 28.60 -14.56
C ILE A 379 25.80 29.75 -14.80
N HIS A 380 26.35 29.83 -16.00
CA HIS A 380 27.18 30.94 -16.42
C HIS A 380 26.37 32.24 -16.49
N GLU A 381 26.97 33.32 -16.00
CA GLU A 381 26.82 34.72 -16.42
C GLU A 381 25.38 35.27 -16.61
N LEU A 382 24.97 36.19 -15.73
CA LEU A 382 24.35 37.45 -16.16
C LEU A 382 24.39 38.55 -15.08
N ASP A 383 25.49 39.30 -15.13
CA ASP A 383 25.69 40.72 -14.75
C ASP A 383 25.40 41.24 -13.30
N GLU A 384 25.97 42.40 -13.01
CA GLU A 384 26.09 42.99 -11.67
C GLU A 384 25.06 44.09 -11.34
N ASN A 385 24.90 44.33 -10.03
CA ASN A 385 24.74 45.63 -9.32
C ASN A 385 23.49 45.74 -8.42
N LEU A 386 23.70 46.00 -7.12
CA LEU A 386 23.44 47.31 -6.46
C LEU A 386 23.64 47.26 -4.92
N ILE A 387 24.61 48.04 -4.43
CA ILE A 387 24.64 48.75 -3.12
C ILE A 387 24.67 47.94 -1.80
N ALA A 388 25.85 47.98 -1.15
CA ALA A 388 26.03 48.18 0.31
C ALA A 388 26.39 49.68 0.54
N PRO A 389 26.45 50.30 1.76
CA PRO A 389 26.94 49.79 3.07
C PRO A 389 26.14 50.39 4.28
N PRO A 390 26.66 50.71 5.50
CA PRO A 390 27.89 50.31 6.23
C PRO A 390 27.71 49.85 7.70
N ASP A 391 28.77 49.20 8.20
CA ASP A 391 29.32 49.09 9.58
C ASP A 391 28.52 49.37 10.89
N SER A 392 28.49 48.31 11.70
CA SER A 392 28.85 48.24 13.14
C SER A 392 28.09 49.02 14.23
N VAL A 393 27.61 48.27 15.23
CA VAL A 393 27.79 48.57 16.65
C VAL A 393 28.10 47.25 17.38
N LEU A 394 29.17 47.20 18.18
CA LEU A 394 29.39 46.15 19.18
C LEU A 394 28.64 46.53 20.46
N LEU A 395 27.83 45.61 20.99
CA LEU A 395 27.30 45.69 22.36
C LEU A 395 27.68 44.42 23.13
N GLU A 396 27.90 44.59 24.42
CA GLU A 396 28.51 43.59 25.29
C GLU A 396 27.53 42.46 25.62
N ALA A 397 28.05 41.25 25.83
CA ALA A 397 27.23 40.10 26.18
C ALA A 397 26.65 40.27 27.60
N VAL A 398 25.33 40.25 27.69
CA VAL A 398 24.61 40.03 28.96
C VAL A 398 24.58 38.53 29.20
N ASP A 399 24.87 38.07 30.43
CA ASP A 399 24.80 36.65 30.80
C ASP A 399 23.35 36.15 30.67
N GLU A 400 23.05 35.43 29.59
CA GLU A 400 21.80 34.67 29.47
C GLU A 400 21.83 33.39 30.33
N PRO A 401 20.66 32.96 30.87
CA PRO A 401 20.59 31.84 31.80
C PRO A 401 20.85 30.49 31.11
N SER A 402 22.11 30.08 31.01
CA SER A 402 22.49 28.78 30.45
C SER A 402 21.87 27.60 31.23
N CYS A 403 21.51 26.53 30.52
CA CYS A 403 20.86 25.35 31.11
C CYS A 403 21.66 24.61 32.20
N GLY A 404 22.98 24.81 32.24
CA GLY A 404 23.90 23.91 32.95
C GLY A 404 23.73 22.45 32.49
N ASN A 405 23.80 21.52 33.44
CA ASN A 405 23.67 20.07 33.16
C ASN A 405 22.23 19.54 33.31
N LYS A 406 21.20 20.39 33.15
CA LYS A 406 19.78 20.01 33.35
C LYS A 406 18.98 20.10 32.06
N ILE A 407 18.33 19.00 31.70
CA ILE A 407 17.40 18.93 30.56
C ILE A 407 16.11 19.69 30.88
N PHE A 408 15.64 19.63 32.13
CA PHE A 408 14.44 20.34 32.58
C PHE A 408 14.73 21.23 33.79
N LEU A 409 14.09 22.39 33.83
CA LEU A 409 14.24 23.43 34.86
C LEU A 409 12.86 23.93 35.27
N SER A 410 12.61 24.05 36.58
CA SER A 410 11.35 24.61 37.10
C SER A 410 11.19 26.08 36.70
N HIS A 411 10.00 26.47 36.21
CA HIS A 411 9.69 27.87 35.96
C HIS A 411 9.62 28.62 37.30
N SER A 412 10.21 29.83 37.36
CA SER A 412 10.52 30.51 38.62
C SER A 412 9.32 31.14 39.34
N THR A 413 8.20 31.32 38.63
CA THR A 413 7.03 32.08 39.11
C THR A 413 5.68 31.43 38.83
N ASP A 414 5.64 30.26 38.18
CA ASP A 414 4.40 29.59 37.75
C ASP A 414 4.59 28.08 37.89
N CYS A 415 3.88 27.47 38.84
CA CYS A 415 4.00 26.05 39.10
C CYS A 415 3.36 25.17 38.03
N ASN A 416 2.56 25.69 37.10
CA ASN A 416 2.15 24.93 35.91
C ASN A 416 3.28 24.83 34.87
N LYS A 417 4.37 25.62 34.97
CA LYS A 417 5.36 25.75 33.91
C LYS A 417 6.74 25.18 34.22
N TYR A 418 7.49 24.91 33.16
CA TYR A 418 8.89 24.53 33.19
C TYR A 418 9.62 24.99 31.93
N TYR A 419 10.96 24.89 31.94
CA TYR A 419 11.79 25.07 30.76
C TYR A 419 12.44 23.74 30.37
N LEU A 420 12.40 23.41 29.08
CA LEU A 420 13.19 22.37 28.43
C LEU A 420 14.45 23.02 27.84
N CYS A 421 15.62 22.46 28.13
CA CYS A 421 16.85 22.86 27.43
C CYS A 421 16.95 22.17 26.07
N HIS A 422 17.13 22.94 25.00
CA HIS A 422 17.34 22.42 23.66
C HIS A 422 18.43 23.23 22.94
N HIS A 423 19.52 22.57 22.51
CA HIS A 423 20.74 23.19 21.97
C HIS A 423 21.41 24.29 22.83
N GLY A 424 20.99 24.47 24.08
CA GLY A 424 21.46 25.52 24.99
C GLY A 424 20.43 26.63 25.27
N GLU A 425 19.34 26.67 24.49
CA GLU A 425 18.22 27.60 24.68
C GLU A 425 17.18 27.02 25.65
N LEU A 426 16.46 27.91 26.36
CA LEU A 426 15.37 27.54 27.29
C LEU A 426 14.00 27.67 26.61
N LEU A 427 13.38 26.54 26.29
CA LEU A 427 12.03 26.46 25.74
C LEU A 427 11.00 26.35 26.87
N GLU A 428 10.19 27.39 27.07
CA GLU A 428 9.07 27.37 28.03
C GLU A 428 8.00 26.34 27.63
N GLN A 429 7.51 25.58 28.61
CA GLN A 429 6.51 24.53 28.49
C GLN A 429 5.49 24.66 29.63
N SER A 430 4.25 24.22 29.37
CA SER A 430 3.20 24.07 30.38
C SER A 430 2.89 22.61 30.65
N CYS A 431 2.60 22.29 31.90
CA CYS A 431 2.03 21.02 32.31
C CYS A 431 0.55 20.93 31.89
N PRO A 432 0.04 19.72 31.58
CA PRO A 432 -1.37 19.52 31.27
C PRO A 432 -2.31 20.04 32.37
N GLU A 433 -3.52 20.43 31.99
CA GLU A 433 -4.51 21.01 32.91
C GLU A 433 -4.70 20.17 34.19
N GLY A 434 -4.66 20.87 35.33
CA GLY A 434 -4.72 20.29 36.68
C GLY A 434 -3.38 19.79 37.25
N LEU A 435 -2.27 19.84 36.50
CA LEU A 435 -0.94 19.40 36.97
C LEU A 435 0.05 20.57 37.16
N TYR A 436 0.96 20.39 38.11
CA TYR A 436 2.10 21.27 38.39
C TYR A 436 3.43 20.56 38.11
N TRP A 437 4.46 21.33 37.83
CA TRP A 437 5.82 20.83 37.60
C TRP A 437 6.47 20.39 38.92
N ASN A 438 6.86 19.12 39.00
CA ASN A 438 7.66 18.54 40.08
C ASN A 438 9.16 18.67 39.74
N THR A 439 10.05 17.84 40.29
CA THR A 439 11.50 17.96 40.03
C THR A 439 11.92 17.71 38.58
N ASP A 440 11.17 16.90 37.85
CA ASP A 440 11.55 16.26 36.58
C ASP A 440 10.35 15.86 35.69
N HIS A 441 9.11 16.07 36.15
CA HIS A 441 7.88 15.70 35.44
C HIS A 441 6.67 16.54 35.89
N CYS A 442 5.57 16.47 35.16
CA CYS A 442 4.28 17.06 35.56
C CYS A 442 3.50 16.11 36.46
N ASP A 443 3.09 16.59 37.64
CA ASP A 443 2.53 15.80 38.74
C ASP A 443 1.33 16.55 39.36
N TRP A 444 0.61 15.91 40.28
CA TRP A 444 -0.48 16.57 41.01
C TRP A 444 0.05 17.65 41.97
N PRO A 445 -0.70 18.74 42.22
CA PRO A 445 -0.28 19.83 43.10
C PRO A 445 0.17 19.40 44.52
N GLU A 446 -0.36 18.29 45.05
CA GLU A 446 0.04 17.74 46.35
C GLU A 446 1.45 17.14 46.38
N ASN A 447 1.94 16.67 45.22
CA ASN A 447 3.24 16.00 45.08
C ASN A 447 4.32 16.95 44.55
N ALA A 448 3.92 17.95 43.75
CA ALA A 448 4.80 18.99 43.25
C ALA A 448 5.30 19.88 44.39
N LYS A 449 6.61 20.19 44.41
CA LYS A 449 7.24 21.02 45.46
C LYS A 449 6.99 22.52 45.30
N CYS A 450 5.77 22.88 44.90
CA CYS A 450 5.26 24.24 44.84
C CYS A 450 4.86 24.72 46.25
N GLY A 451 5.26 25.93 46.64
CA GLY A 451 4.94 26.47 47.97
C GLY A 451 3.49 26.97 48.06
N SER A 452 2.68 26.37 48.94
CA SER A 452 1.28 26.74 49.19
C SER A 452 1.08 27.67 50.40
N PRO A 453 -0.07 28.36 50.47
CA PRO A 453 -0.86 28.32 51.71
C PRO A 453 -2.36 27.93 51.54
N GLU A 454 -2.78 26.99 52.38
CA GLU A 454 -4.07 26.90 53.11
C GLU A 454 -5.42 26.49 52.44
N GLU A 455 -5.96 25.37 52.99
CA GLU A 455 -7.38 24.93 53.20
C GLU A 455 -8.39 24.78 52.03
N GLY A 456 -9.27 23.76 51.98
CA GLY A 456 -9.40 22.54 52.82
C GLY A 456 -10.72 21.74 52.64
N MET A 457 -10.67 20.40 52.78
CA MET A 457 -11.77 19.39 52.95
C MET A 457 -12.88 19.26 51.85
N SER A 458 -13.08 18.07 51.23
CA SER A 458 -13.85 16.86 51.68
C SER A 458 -15.38 16.95 51.38
N SER A 459 -16.17 15.90 51.08
CA SER A 459 -16.00 14.44 51.25
C SER A 459 -16.82 13.57 50.25
N SER A 460 -16.68 12.25 50.40
CA SER A 460 -17.37 11.08 49.79
C SER A 460 -18.93 11.10 49.79
N THR A 461 -19.70 10.17 49.18
CA THR A 461 -19.78 8.71 49.51
C THR A 461 -20.59 7.88 48.47
N SER A 462 -20.58 6.54 48.58
CA SER A 462 -20.94 5.49 47.60
C SER A 462 -22.18 4.61 47.97
N ILE A 463 -22.32 3.41 47.37
CA ILE A 463 -23.30 2.27 47.59
C ILE A 463 -24.49 2.28 46.58
N SER A 464 -24.91 1.27 45.79
CA SER A 464 -24.88 -0.23 45.75
C SER A 464 -26.11 -0.93 46.41
N ILE A 465 -26.63 -2.13 46.06
CA ILE A 465 -26.22 -3.27 45.19
C ILE A 465 -27.45 -3.69 44.28
N THR A 466 -27.98 -4.90 43.97
CA THR A 466 -27.77 -6.38 44.18
C THR A 466 -28.67 -7.23 43.23
N MET A 467 -28.17 -8.35 42.65
CA MET A 467 -28.86 -9.67 42.38
C MET A 467 -30.11 -9.76 41.43
N THR A 468 -30.63 -10.90 40.90
CA THR A 468 -30.37 -12.38 40.99
C THR A 468 -31.00 -13.18 39.79
N GLU A 469 -30.41 -14.34 39.40
CA GLU A 469 -31.01 -15.63 38.89
C GLU A 469 -32.05 -15.66 37.70
N GLN A 470 -32.46 -16.76 37.02
CA GLN A 470 -32.26 -18.24 36.89
C GLN A 470 -32.85 -18.66 35.49
N ALA A 471 -32.84 -19.84 34.86
CA ALA A 471 -32.01 -21.06 34.72
C ALA A 471 -32.78 -22.08 33.80
N THR A 472 -32.06 -22.86 32.94
CA THR A 472 -32.45 -24.14 32.23
C THR A 472 -33.68 -24.14 31.26
N THR A 473 -33.97 -25.10 30.33
CA THR A 473 -33.55 -26.50 30.00
C THR A 473 -33.43 -26.78 28.46
N SER A 474 -33.03 -28.01 28.04
CA SER A 474 -32.80 -28.53 26.65
C SER A 474 -34.02 -29.33 26.08
N PRO A 475 -33.97 -30.27 25.08
CA PRO A 475 -32.97 -30.66 24.02
C PRO A 475 -33.57 -31.04 22.59
N THR A 476 -32.76 -31.60 21.66
CA THR A 476 -33.03 -32.82 20.79
C THR A 476 -32.61 -32.75 19.29
N THR A 477 -32.29 -33.92 18.68
CA THR A 477 -31.48 -34.20 17.46
C THR A 477 -32.21 -34.57 16.14
N LYS A 478 -31.48 -34.47 14.99
CA LYS A 478 -31.36 -35.40 13.81
C LYS A 478 -30.42 -34.78 12.74
N LEU A 479 -29.54 -35.44 11.93
CA LEU A 479 -29.03 -36.82 11.71
C LEU A 479 -29.58 -37.62 10.49
N THR A 480 -28.78 -37.76 9.41
CA THR A 480 -28.70 -38.87 8.38
C THR A 480 -27.59 -38.54 7.32
N THR A 481 -26.45 -39.24 7.24
CA THR A 481 -26.03 -40.32 6.27
C THR A 481 -26.01 -39.95 4.76
N ALA A 482 -24.92 -40.04 3.95
CA ALA A 482 -23.88 -41.08 3.64
C ALA A 482 -24.16 -41.82 2.29
N ARG A 483 -23.23 -42.27 1.40
CA ARG A 483 -21.73 -42.13 1.24
C ARG A 483 -21.29 -42.32 -0.28
N PRO A 484 -20.32 -43.14 -0.77
CA PRO A 484 -19.33 -42.71 -1.79
C PRO A 484 -19.26 -43.48 -3.13
N THR A 485 -18.41 -43.05 -4.09
CA THR A 485 -17.39 -43.91 -4.79
C THR A 485 -16.37 -43.11 -5.64
N THR A 486 -15.35 -43.80 -6.20
CA THR A 486 -14.14 -43.28 -6.87
C THR A 486 -13.94 -43.87 -8.28
N SER A 487 -13.15 -43.22 -9.18
CA SER A 487 -11.97 -43.81 -9.89
C SER A 487 -11.56 -43.16 -11.25
N MET A 488 -10.29 -42.73 -11.34
CA MET A 488 -9.31 -42.78 -12.48
C MET A 488 -9.60 -42.14 -13.89
N ARG A 489 -8.61 -42.27 -14.80
CA ARG A 489 -8.22 -41.36 -15.91
C ARG A 489 -7.90 -42.11 -17.23
N PRO A 490 -8.19 -41.51 -18.41
CA PRO A 490 -7.41 -41.68 -19.65
C PRO A 490 -6.93 -40.33 -20.26
N SER A 491 -6.36 -40.32 -21.48
CA SER A 491 -5.59 -39.16 -22.02
C SER A 491 -5.51 -39.03 -23.56
N THR A 492 -5.55 -37.78 -24.07
CA THR A 492 -5.22 -37.32 -25.46
C THR A 492 -6.13 -37.85 -26.60
N PRO A 493 -6.21 -37.23 -27.80
CA PRO A 493 -5.29 -36.28 -28.48
C PRO A 493 -5.88 -34.85 -28.66
N GLY A 494 -5.18 -33.99 -29.41
CA GLY A 494 -5.55 -32.58 -29.64
C GLY A 494 -5.76 -32.20 -31.10
N THR A 495 -6.35 -31.02 -31.31
CA THR A 495 -6.64 -30.40 -32.62
C THR A 495 -6.21 -28.94 -32.63
N SER A 496 -5.22 -28.60 -33.46
CA SER A 496 -4.86 -27.21 -33.76
C SER A 496 -5.47 -26.80 -35.10
N THR A 497 -6.62 -26.12 -35.05
CA THR A 497 -7.17 -25.39 -36.20
C THR A 497 -6.54 -24.01 -36.26
N ASP A 498 -5.46 -23.86 -37.02
CA ASP A 498 -4.88 -22.54 -37.26
C ASP A 498 -5.80 -21.72 -38.18
N THR A 499 -6.50 -20.76 -37.59
CA THR A 499 -7.39 -19.82 -38.28
C THR A 499 -6.68 -18.54 -38.71
N GLY A 500 -5.39 -18.37 -38.39
CA GLY A 500 -4.61 -17.16 -38.63
C GLY A 500 -4.88 -15.99 -37.67
N TYR A 501 -5.93 -16.06 -36.83
CA TYR A 501 -6.23 -15.02 -35.84
C TYR A 501 -5.35 -15.14 -34.60
N LYS A 502 -4.74 -14.03 -34.18
CA LYS A 502 -4.06 -13.94 -32.89
C LYS A 502 -5.08 -13.86 -31.75
N VAL A 503 -4.77 -14.54 -30.65
CA VAL A 503 -5.26 -14.23 -29.31
C VAL A 503 -4.04 -13.81 -28.48
N VAL A 504 -3.98 -12.53 -28.12
CA VAL A 504 -2.87 -11.90 -27.39
C VAL A 504 -3.28 -11.73 -25.93
N CYS A 505 -2.55 -12.36 -25.02
CA CYS A 505 -2.90 -12.41 -23.60
C CYS A 505 -1.90 -11.59 -22.78
N TYR A 506 -2.34 -10.52 -22.11
CA TYR A 506 -1.51 -9.88 -21.10
C TYR A 506 -1.46 -10.73 -19.82
N PHE A 507 -0.24 -10.98 -19.35
CA PHE A 507 0.06 -11.61 -18.06
C PHE A 507 0.62 -10.53 -17.12
N THR A 508 -0.03 -10.28 -15.98
CA THR A 508 0.46 -9.28 -15.01
C THR A 508 1.28 -9.94 -13.90
N ASN A 509 2.53 -9.52 -13.71
CA ASN A 509 3.40 -10.12 -12.68
C ASN A 509 2.91 -9.80 -11.25
N TRP A 510 2.28 -8.64 -11.04
CA TRP A 510 1.78 -8.23 -9.73
C TRP A 510 0.52 -8.97 -9.25
N ALA A 511 -0.18 -9.70 -10.12
CA ALA A 511 -1.29 -10.56 -9.71
C ALA A 511 -0.84 -11.73 -8.78
N TRP A 512 0.47 -11.98 -8.67
CA TRP A 512 1.06 -12.81 -7.61
C TRP A 512 0.80 -12.26 -6.19
N TYR A 513 0.64 -10.96 -5.99
CA TYR A 513 0.48 -10.37 -4.64
C TYR A 513 -0.98 -10.29 -4.19
N ARG A 514 -1.94 -10.58 -5.08
CA ARG A 514 -3.34 -10.76 -4.69
C ARG A 514 -3.47 -11.97 -3.74
N GLN A 515 -4.46 -11.89 -2.86
CA GLN A 515 -4.68 -12.88 -1.82
C GLN A 515 -5.70 -13.95 -2.26
N GLY A 516 -5.73 -15.07 -1.54
CA GLY A 516 -6.73 -16.13 -1.76
C GLY A 516 -6.86 -16.58 -3.22
N ILE A 517 -8.10 -16.62 -3.72
CA ILE A 517 -8.40 -17.10 -5.09
C ILE A 517 -7.89 -16.15 -6.20
N GLY A 518 -7.78 -14.84 -5.92
CA GLY A 518 -7.37 -13.84 -6.91
C GLY A 518 -5.87 -13.86 -7.23
N LYS A 519 -5.08 -14.67 -6.49
CA LYS A 519 -3.66 -14.90 -6.77
C LYS A 519 -3.50 -15.63 -8.09
N TYR A 520 -2.84 -14.99 -9.06
CA TYR A 520 -2.50 -15.55 -10.37
C TYR A 520 -1.00 -15.84 -10.45
N LYS A 521 -0.62 -16.86 -11.22
CA LYS A 521 0.75 -17.37 -11.37
C LYS A 521 1.04 -17.77 -12.82
N PRO A 522 2.31 -17.91 -13.23
CA PRO A 522 2.65 -18.57 -14.51
C PRO A 522 2.01 -19.95 -14.65
N ASP A 523 1.86 -20.68 -13.54
CA ASP A 523 1.24 -22.02 -13.48
C ASP A 523 -0.29 -22.01 -13.64
N ASP A 524 -0.94 -20.83 -13.61
CA ASP A 524 -2.39 -20.67 -13.79
C ASP A 524 -2.79 -20.39 -15.26
N ILE A 525 -1.81 -20.23 -16.16
CA ILE A 525 -1.99 -19.97 -17.59
C ILE A 525 -2.46 -21.25 -18.29
N ASP A 526 -3.67 -21.24 -18.86
CA ASP A 526 -4.13 -22.28 -19.78
C ASP A 526 -3.46 -22.06 -21.16
N GLU A 527 -2.42 -22.84 -21.45
CA GLU A 527 -1.62 -22.68 -22.68
C GLU A 527 -2.44 -22.88 -23.97
N SER A 528 -3.63 -23.49 -23.90
CA SER A 528 -4.46 -23.70 -25.10
C SER A 528 -5.16 -22.41 -25.56
N LEU A 529 -5.35 -21.45 -24.65
CA LEU A 529 -6.19 -20.27 -24.86
C LEU A 529 -5.46 -19.03 -25.37
N CYS A 530 -4.13 -19.06 -25.44
CA CYS A 530 -3.33 -17.94 -25.93
C CYS A 530 -2.51 -18.36 -27.15
N THR A 531 -2.26 -17.41 -28.05
CA THR A 531 -1.29 -17.60 -29.16
C THR A 531 -0.01 -16.81 -28.88
N HIS A 532 -0.17 -15.63 -28.29
CA HIS A 532 0.88 -14.72 -27.88
C HIS A 532 0.63 -14.33 -26.42
N ILE A 533 1.67 -14.25 -25.60
CA ILE A 533 1.63 -13.68 -24.26
C ILE A 533 2.50 -12.42 -24.26
N ALA A 534 1.95 -11.33 -23.74
CA ALA A 534 2.71 -10.13 -23.41
C ALA A 534 2.90 -10.09 -21.89
N TYR A 535 4.16 -10.16 -21.45
CA TYR A 535 4.50 -10.16 -20.03
C TYR A 535 4.54 -8.72 -19.51
N GLY A 536 3.52 -8.34 -18.73
CA GLY A 536 3.39 -7.04 -18.08
C GLY A 536 4.01 -7.03 -16.67
N PHE A 537 5.01 -6.22 -16.35
CA PHE A 537 5.78 -5.33 -17.24
C PHE A 537 7.26 -5.31 -16.83
N ALA A 538 8.12 -5.03 -17.80
CA ALA A 538 9.41 -4.40 -17.57
C ALA A 538 9.25 -2.86 -17.62
N VAL A 539 10.24 -2.11 -17.13
CA VAL A 539 10.16 -0.64 -17.01
C VAL A 539 11.36 0.06 -17.62
N LEU A 540 11.14 1.30 -18.07
CA LEU A 540 12.21 2.18 -18.54
C LEU A 540 12.91 2.86 -17.36
N ASP A 541 14.22 2.64 -17.25
CA ASP A 541 15.02 3.33 -16.25
C ASP A 541 15.18 4.82 -16.60
N GLY A 542 14.70 5.71 -15.72
CA GLY A 542 14.66 7.16 -15.97
C GLY A 542 16.03 7.84 -16.12
N THR A 543 17.11 7.22 -15.62
CA THR A 543 18.48 7.75 -15.68
C THR A 543 19.25 7.19 -16.87
N THR A 544 19.19 5.86 -17.07
CA THR A 544 19.97 5.18 -18.10
C THR A 544 19.24 5.06 -19.43
N LEU A 545 17.91 5.27 -19.48
CA LEU A 545 17.05 5.13 -20.66
C LEU A 545 17.20 3.75 -21.32
N THR A 546 17.18 2.71 -20.49
CA THR A 546 17.29 1.30 -20.86
C THR A 546 16.24 0.46 -20.11
N ILE A 547 15.88 -0.69 -20.67
CA ILE A 547 14.91 -1.61 -20.06
C ILE A 547 15.49 -2.27 -18.79
N LYS A 548 14.69 -2.38 -17.73
CA LYS A 548 15.01 -3.16 -16.53
C LYS A 548 13.80 -3.95 -16.03
N PRO A 549 13.99 -5.03 -15.25
CA PRO A 549 12.89 -5.72 -14.59
C PRO A 549 12.19 -4.76 -13.62
N HIS A 550 10.86 -4.76 -13.63
CA HIS A 550 10.08 -4.00 -12.65
C HIS A 550 10.15 -4.67 -11.28
N ASP A 551 9.89 -5.97 -11.26
CA ASP A 551 9.80 -6.73 -10.01
C ASP A 551 10.73 -7.94 -10.04
N SER A 552 12.02 -7.70 -9.82
CA SER A 552 13.04 -8.75 -9.81
C SER A 552 12.73 -9.91 -8.84
N TRP A 553 11.89 -9.70 -7.82
CA TRP A 553 11.44 -10.77 -6.93
C TRP A 553 10.51 -11.77 -7.64
N ALA A 554 9.51 -11.30 -8.39
CA ALA A 554 8.65 -12.16 -9.20
C ALA A 554 9.37 -12.64 -10.47
N ASP A 555 9.91 -11.67 -11.22
CA ASP A 555 10.49 -11.83 -12.56
C ASP A 555 11.71 -12.77 -12.58
N ILE A 556 12.60 -12.65 -11.59
CA ILE A 556 13.90 -13.35 -11.55
C ILE A 556 13.97 -14.34 -10.38
N ASP A 557 13.86 -13.90 -9.12
CA ASP A 557 14.06 -14.76 -7.95
C ASP A 557 13.01 -15.89 -7.86
N ASN A 558 11.76 -15.61 -8.25
CA ASN A 558 10.69 -16.60 -8.41
C ASN A 558 10.54 -17.13 -9.85
N GLU A 559 11.51 -16.81 -10.72
CA GLU A 559 11.66 -17.30 -12.09
C GLU A 559 10.49 -17.04 -13.05
N PHE A 560 9.65 -16.03 -12.84
CA PHE A 560 8.47 -15.82 -13.70
C PHE A 560 8.84 -15.64 -15.17
N TYR A 561 9.89 -14.87 -15.50
CA TYR A 561 10.35 -14.73 -16.88
C TYR A 561 10.68 -16.09 -17.51
N ARG A 562 11.35 -16.98 -16.79
CA ARG A 562 11.65 -18.35 -17.28
C ARG A 562 10.38 -19.17 -17.41
N LYS A 563 9.50 -19.16 -16.40
CA LYS A 563 8.28 -19.99 -16.37
C LYS A 563 7.29 -19.61 -17.48
N VAL A 564 7.10 -18.32 -17.75
CA VAL A 564 6.23 -17.86 -18.85
C VAL A 564 6.92 -18.08 -20.20
N THR A 565 8.22 -17.79 -20.38
CA THR A 565 8.91 -18.08 -21.66
C THR A 565 9.09 -19.57 -21.93
N ASP A 566 9.06 -20.44 -20.91
CA ASP A 566 9.02 -21.89 -21.09
C ASP A 566 7.73 -22.36 -21.79
N LEU A 567 6.64 -21.57 -21.79
CA LEU A 567 5.43 -21.84 -22.59
C LEU A 567 5.67 -21.78 -24.11
N LYS A 568 6.81 -21.23 -24.57
CA LYS A 568 7.27 -21.37 -25.96
C LYS A 568 7.40 -22.84 -26.38
N LYS A 569 7.68 -23.74 -25.44
CA LYS A 569 7.70 -25.21 -25.65
C LYS A 569 6.31 -25.82 -25.93
N LYS A 570 5.23 -25.07 -25.70
CA LYS A 570 3.84 -25.42 -26.05
C LYS A 570 3.38 -24.79 -27.38
N GLY A 571 4.23 -24.01 -28.04
CA GLY A 571 3.95 -23.35 -29.32
C GLY A 571 3.49 -21.89 -29.21
N LEU A 572 3.42 -21.31 -28.01
CA LEU A 572 3.08 -19.90 -27.82
C LEU A 572 4.26 -18.99 -28.18
N LYS A 573 3.96 -17.74 -28.53
CA LYS A 573 4.93 -16.65 -28.56
C LYS A 573 4.90 -15.87 -27.26
N VAL A 574 6.05 -15.49 -26.71
CA VAL A 574 6.13 -14.80 -25.41
C VAL A 574 7.01 -13.56 -25.53
N LEU A 575 6.41 -12.38 -25.42
CA LEU A 575 7.07 -11.08 -25.52
C LEU A 575 7.17 -10.46 -24.13
N VAL A 576 8.21 -9.65 -23.89
CA VAL A 576 8.22 -8.75 -22.74
C VAL A 576 7.50 -7.46 -23.14
N ALA A 577 6.54 -7.00 -22.33
CA ALA A 577 5.97 -5.67 -22.49
C ALA A 577 6.78 -4.68 -21.63
N ILE A 578 7.07 -3.49 -22.17
CA ILE A 578 7.71 -2.41 -21.43
C ILE A 578 6.79 -1.19 -21.37
N GLY A 579 6.60 -0.65 -20.16
CA GLY A 579 5.79 0.54 -19.94
C GLY A 579 4.53 0.27 -19.10
N GLY A 580 3.38 0.58 -19.68
CA GLY A 580 2.09 0.71 -19.01
C GLY A 580 1.95 2.06 -18.28
N TRP A 581 0.72 2.33 -17.82
CA TRP A 581 0.29 3.62 -17.27
C TRP A 581 1.23 4.23 -16.24
N ASN A 582 1.59 3.48 -15.20
CA ASN A 582 2.45 3.95 -14.12
C ASN A 582 3.89 4.25 -14.59
N ASP A 583 4.44 3.43 -15.49
CA ASP A 583 5.80 3.64 -15.98
C ASP A 583 5.87 4.79 -16.99
N SER A 584 4.74 5.12 -17.62
CA SER A 584 4.61 6.23 -18.58
C SER A 584 4.52 7.60 -17.93
N LEU A 585 4.57 7.69 -16.59
CA LEU A 585 4.64 8.94 -15.85
C LEU A 585 5.95 9.70 -16.14
N GLY A 586 5.81 10.99 -16.48
CA GLY A 586 6.92 11.90 -16.70
C GLY A 586 7.60 11.77 -18.07
N ASP A 587 8.76 12.42 -18.20
CA ASP A 587 9.37 12.73 -19.49
C ASP A 587 10.25 11.61 -20.09
N LYS A 588 10.48 10.51 -19.37
CA LYS A 588 11.58 9.57 -19.67
C LYS A 588 11.45 8.87 -21.03
N TYR A 589 10.22 8.53 -21.45
CA TYR A 589 9.98 7.98 -22.78
C TYR A 589 10.19 9.04 -23.86
N SER A 590 9.79 10.29 -23.63
CA SER A 590 10.10 11.42 -24.51
C SER A 590 11.61 11.64 -24.65
N ARG A 591 12.37 11.66 -23.54
CA ARG A 591 13.84 11.75 -23.55
C ARG A 591 14.52 10.57 -24.25
N LEU A 592 13.94 9.38 -24.20
CA LEU A 592 14.39 8.23 -24.98
C LEU A 592 14.17 8.48 -26.47
N VAL A 593 12.93 8.77 -26.91
CA VAL A 593 12.60 8.81 -28.34
C VAL A 593 13.17 10.03 -29.06
N ASN A 594 13.30 11.18 -28.39
CA ASN A 594 13.83 12.41 -28.99
C ASN A 594 15.37 12.43 -29.10
N ASN A 595 16.08 11.42 -28.59
CA ASN A 595 17.55 11.33 -28.67
C ASN A 595 18.02 10.05 -29.37
N ALA A 596 18.61 10.19 -30.56
CA ALA A 596 19.06 9.07 -31.39
C ALA A 596 20.19 8.21 -30.76
N ALA A 597 20.98 8.75 -29.82
CA ALA A 597 21.95 7.97 -29.05
C ALA A 597 21.26 7.15 -27.94
N SER A 598 20.27 7.74 -27.26
CA SER A 598 19.41 7.03 -26.30
C SER A 598 18.65 5.89 -26.97
N ARG A 599 18.01 6.14 -28.13
CA ARG A 599 17.31 5.10 -28.89
C ARG A 599 18.22 3.94 -29.29
N ARG A 600 19.40 4.22 -29.85
CA ARG A 600 20.38 3.17 -30.21
C ARG A 600 20.78 2.33 -29.00
N LYS A 601 21.13 2.99 -27.88
CA LYS A 601 21.48 2.32 -26.62
C LYS A 601 20.34 1.44 -26.08
N PHE A 602 19.09 1.91 -26.19
CA PHE A 602 17.90 1.14 -25.82
C PHE A 602 17.72 -0.08 -26.72
N VAL A 603 17.83 0.08 -28.05
CA VAL A 603 17.73 -1.01 -29.04
C VAL A 603 18.77 -2.10 -28.76
N GLU A 604 20.03 -1.72 -28.53
CA GLU A 604 21.12 -2.65 -28.16
C GLU A 604 20.83 -3.37 -26.84
N ASN A 605 20.35 -2.65 -25.83
CA ASN A 605 20.08 -3.20 -24.50
C ASN A 605 18.82 -4.10 -24.45
N VAL A 606 17.75 -3.77 -25.17
CA VAL A 606 16.52 -4.58 -25.18
C VAL A 606 16.71 -5.91 -25.92
N ILE A 607 17.57 -5.95 -26.95
CA ILE A 607 18.00 -7.21 -27.57
C ILE A 607 18.75 -8.09 -26.55
N GLN A 608 19.65 -7.50 -25.76
CA GLN A 608 20.33 -8.24 -24.67
C GLN A 608 19.33 -8.74 -23.61
N PHE A 609 18.31 -7.94 -23.26
CA PHE A 609 17.27 -8.32 -22.31
C PHE A 609 16.43 -9.49 -22.82
N ILE A 610 15.96 -9.42 -24.06
CA ILE A 610 15.16 -10.45 -24.73
C ILE A 610 15.93 -11.77 -24.79
N VAL A 611 17.20 -11.74 -25.22
CA VAL A 611 18.06 -12.94 -25.29
C VAL A 611 18.36 -13.50 -23.90
N LYS A 612 18.68 -12.64 -22.91
CA LYS A 612 19.00 -13.07 -21.53
C LYS A 612 17.84 -13.84 -20.88
N TYR A 613 16.60 -13.43 -21.14
CA TYR A 613 15.41 -13.99 -20.50
C TYR A 613 14.53 -14.84 -21.45
N ASN A 614 15.03 -15.18 -22.64
CA ASN A 614 14.39 -16.08 -23.62
C ASN A 614 12.99 -15.59 -24.13
N PHE A 615 12.78 -14.29 -24.23
CA PHE A 615 11.60 -13.75 -24.91
C PHE A 615 11.70 -13.94 -26.44
N ASP A 616 10.57 -13.86 -27.14
CA ASP A 616 10.47 -13.86 -28.61
C ASP A 616 10.43 -12.45 -29.21
N GLY A 617 10.34 -11.40 -28.38
CA GLY A 617 10.11 -10.04 -28.85
C GLY A 617 9.78 -9.04 -27.75
N LEU A 618 9.41 -7.84 -28.17
CA LEU A 618 9.06 -6.68 -27.33
C LEU A 618 7.67 -6.16 -27.69
N ASP A 619 6.85 -5.89 -26.68
CA ASP A 619 5.68 -5.02 -26.80
C ASP A 619 5.99 -3.66 -26.16
N LEU A 620 5.66 -2.56 -26.87
CA LEU A 620 5.85 -1.19 -26.40
C LEU A 620 4.52 -0.61 -25.90
N ASP A 621 4.44 -0.30 -24.61
CA ASP A 621 3.24 0.25 -23.97
C ASP A 621 3.57 1.63 -23.36
N TRP A 622 3.89 2.61 -24.21
CA TRP A 622 4.06 4.00 -23.76
C TRP A 622 2.70 4.71 -23.83
N GLU A 623 2.25 5.20 -22.67
CA GLU A 623 0.96 5.86 -22.46
C GLU A 623 1.09 7.37 -22.18
N TYR A 624 1.14 8.27 -23.17
CA TYR A 624 1.23 8.07 -24.63
C TYR A 624 2.23 9.06 -25.22
N PRO A 625 2.81 8.82 -26.43
CA PRO A 625 3.59 9.83 -27.13
C PRO A 625 2.79 11.13 -27.28
N LYS A 626 3.42 12.29 -27.02
CA LYS A 626 2.79 13.63 -26.97
C LYS A 626 1.76 13.81 -25.84
N CYS A 627 0.89 12.84 -25.58
CA CYS A 627 -0.16 12.87 -24.56
C CYS A 627 0.21 12.00 -23.36
N TRP A 628 1.21 12.44 -22.58
CA TRP A 628 1.72 11.69 -21.42
C TRP A 628 0.59 11.54 -20.38
N GLN A 629 0.16 10.30 -20.11
CA GLN A 629 -1.04 9.98 -19.33
C GLN A 629 -2.25 10.81 -19.79
N VAL A 630 -2.58 10.67 -21.08
CA VAL A 630 -3.60 11.39 -21.88
C VAL A 630 -3.50 12.92 -21.96
N ASP A 631 -2.60 13.56 -21.21
CA ASP A 631 -2.42 15.01 -21.23
C ASP A 631 -1.52 15.46 -22.40
N CYS A 632 -2.18 15.81 -23.51
CA CYS A 632 -1.55 16.32 -24.73
C CYS A 632 -0.90 17.71 -24.58
N THR A 633 -0.93 18.36 -23.40
CA THR A 633 -0.18 19.60 -23.15
C THR A 633 1.25 19.36 -22.70
N LYS A 634 1.55 18.18 -22.12
CA LYS A 634 2.85 17.87 -21.50
C LYS A 634 3.96 17.53 -22.51
N GLY A 635 3.66 16.73 -23.52
CA GLY A 635 4.68 16.23 -24.45
C GLY A 635 5.03 17.22 -25.58
N PRO A 636 6.26 17.17 -26.12
CA PRO A 636 6.60 17.87 -27.36
C PRO A 636 6.03 17.13 -28.57
N ASP A 637 5.68 17.87 -29.63
CA ASP A 637 5.12 17.30 -30.87
C ASP A 637 6.07 16.31 -31.55
N SER A 638 7.38 16.46 -31.31
CA SER A 638 8.44 15.58 -31.80
C SER A 638 8.41 14.16 -31.23
N ASP A 639 7.66 13.92 -30.14
CA ASP A 639 7.41 12.57 -29.63
C ASP A 639 6.87 11.63 -30.70
N LYS A 640 6.02 12.13 -31.60
CA LYS A 640 5.43 11.33 -32.69
C LYS A 640 6.50 10.77 -33.62
N GLN A 641 7.35 11.63 -34.17
CA GLN A 641 8.41 11.23 -35.09
C GLN A 641 9.54 10.49 -34.36
N GLY A 642 9.80 10.84 -33.10
CA GLY A 642 10.71 10.10 -32.23
C GLY A 642 10.26 8.65 -32.01
N PHE A 643 8.98 8.43 -31.68
CA PHE A 643 8.41 7.09 -31.47
C PHE A 643 8.44 6.28 -32.77
N ALA A 644 8.04 6.87 -33.89
CA ALA A 644 8.16 6.24 -35.21
C ALA A 644 9.61 5.85 -35.55
N ALA A 645 10.59 6.70 -35.22
CA ALA A 645 12.01 6.39 -35.38
C ALA A 645 12.49 5.25 -34.47
N LEU A 646 12.08 5.22 -33.19
CA LEU A 646 12.38 4.11 -32.28
C LEU A 646 11.82 2.78 -32.81
N VAL A 647 10.57 2.78 -33.26
CA VAL A 647 9.90 1.59 -33.80
C VAL A 647 10.56 1.13 -35.10
N GLN A 648 10.99 2.04 -35.98
CA GLN A 648 11.79 1.70 -37.16
C GLN A 648 13.16 1.10 -36.79
N GLU A 649 13.88 1.68 -35.82
CA GLU A 649 15.20 1.23 -35.38
C GLU A 649 15.15 -0.16 -34.71
N LEU A 650 14.15 -0.39 -33.85
CA LEU A 650 13.84 -1.70 -33.26
C LEU A 650 13.51 -2.72 -34.35
N SER A 651 12.53 -2.43 -35.22
CA SER A 651 12.07 -3.33 -36.28
C SER A 651 13.20 -3.72 -37.25
N THR A 652 14.11 -2.78 -37.55
CA THR A 652 15.30 -3.03 -38.39
C THR A 652 16.28 -3.99 -37.72
N SER A 653 16.47 -3.87 -36.40
CA SER A 653 17.38 -4.72 -35.63
C SER A 653 16.78 -6.08 -35.25
N PHE A 654 15.46 -6.17 -35.11
CA PHE A 654 14.74 -7.37 -34.68
C PHE A 654 14.54 -8.39 -35.80
N LYS A 655 14.23 -7.92 -37.03
CA LYS A 655 13.94 -8.79 -38.19
C LYS A 655 15.07 -9.79 -38.53
N PRO A 656 16.36 -9.41 -38.56
CA PRO A 656 17.46 -10.37 -38.77
C PRO A 656 17.60 -11.43 -37.67
N LEU A 657 17.05 -11.17 -36.48
CA LEU A 657 17.08 -12.06 -35.31
C LEU A 657 15.80 -12.93 -35.19
N GLY A 658 14.80 -12.71 -36.05
CA GLY A 658 13.50 -13.36 -35.95
C GLY A 658 12.66 -12.93 -34.74
N LEU A 659 12.97 -11.77 -34.14
CA LEU A 659 12.27 -11.23 -32.99
C LEU A 659 11.01 -10.46 -33.43
N LEU A 660 9.95 -10.57 -32.63
CA LEU A 660 8.67 -9.89 -32.82
C LEU A 660 8.69 -8.48 -32.21
N LEU A 661 7.97 -7.55 -32.82
CA LEU A 661 7.78 -6.20 -32.29
C LEU A 661 6.30 -5.78 -32.39
N SER A 662 5.70 -5.43 -31.26
CA SER A 662 4.32 -4.96 -31.16
C SER A 662 4.19 -3.77 -30.20
N SER A 663 2.97 -3.25 -30.04
CA SER A 663 2.69 -2.14 -29.13
C SER A 663 1.21 -2.12 -28.73
N ALA A 664 0.95 -1.85 -27.45
CA ALA A 664 -0.33 -1.34 -26.97
C ALA A 664 -0.49 0.16 -27.33
N VAL A 665 -1.67 0.54 -27.80
CA VAL A 665 -1.94 1.91 -28.27
C VAL A 665 -3.33 2.40 -27.89
N SER A 666 -3.47 3.72 -27.72
CA SER A 666 -4.72 4.36 -27.31
C SER A 666 -5.86 4.19 -28.33
N PRO A 667 -7.12 4.04 -27.87
CA PRO A 667 -8.31 4.11 -28.72
C PRO A 667 -8.72 5.57 -29.03
N SER A 668 -8.20 6.55 -28.28
CA SER A 668 -8.66 7.94 -28.32
C SER A 668 -8.20 8.66 -29.59
N LYS A 669 -9.16 9.23 -30.34
CA LYS A 669 -8.90 10.01 -31.55
C LYS A 669 -7.84 11.11 -31.32
N VAL A 670 -7.94 11.83 -30.20
CA VAL A 670 -7.03 12.95 -29.87
C VAL A 670 -5.60 12.44 -29.65
N VAL A 671 -5.43 11.31 -28.96
CA VAL A 671 -4.12 10.69 -28.74
C VAL A 671 -3.55 10.13 -30.04
N ILE A 672 -4.39 9.52 -30.90
CA ILE A 672 -3.98 9.02 -32.22
C ILE A 672 -3.46 10.16 -33.10
N ASP A 673 -4.25 11.24 -33.22
CA ASP A 673 -3.92 12.42 -34.02
C ASP A 673 -2.66 13.14 -33.50
N SER A 674 -2.38 13.06 -32.20
CA SER A 674 -1.27 13.78 -31.55
C SER A 674 0.02 12.97 -31.45
N GLY A 675 -0.08 11.67 -31.14
CA GLY A 675 1.07 10.84 -30.75
C GLY A 675 1.59 9.87 -31.82
N TYR A 676 0.79 9.49 -32.82
CA TYR A 676 1.17 8.37 -33.71
C TYR A 676 1.37 8.79 -35.19
N ASP A 677 2.39 8.18 -35.81
CA ASP A 677 2.55 8.08 -37.27
C ASP A 677 2.03 6.70 -37.67
N VAL A 678 0.70 6.60 -37.83
CA VAL A 678 0.02 5.31 -38.03
C VAL A 678 0.56 4.50 -39.22
N PRO A 679 0.87 5.09 -40.40
CA PRO A 679 1.52 4.37 -41.50
C PRO A 679 2.91 3.83 -41.14
N ALA A 680 3.75 4.59 -40.42
CA ALA A 680 5.05 4.10 -39.98
C ALA A 680 4.92 2.97 -38.95
N LEU A 681 4.05 3.12 -37.95
CA LEU A 681 3.80 2.08 -36.94
C LEU A 681 3.29 0.79 -37.60
N SER A 682 2.29 0.89 -38.49
CA SER A 682 1.75 -0.27 -39.19
C SER A 682 2.76 -0.92 -40.15
N ARG A 683 3.68 -0.16 -40.74
CA ARG A 683 4.78 -0.72 -41.54
C ARG A 683 5.76 -1.55 -40.71
N TYR A 684 6.10 -1.10 -39.51
CA TYR A 684 7.23 -1.64 -38.75
C TYR A 684 6.87 -2.65 -37.65
N PHE A 685 5.70 -2.55 -37.02
CA PHE A 685 5.20 -3.57 -36.09
C PHE A 685 4.71 -4.84 -36.81
N ASP A 686 4.73 -5.97 -36.10
CA ASP A 686 4.07 -7.22 -36.52
C ASP A 686 2.56 -7.17 -36.23
N TRP A 687 2.16 -6.48 -35.15
CA TRP A 687 0.78 -6.09 -34.86
C TRP A 687 0.70 -4.88 -33.90
N ILE A 688 -0.47 -4.26 -33.84
CA ILE A 688 -0.83 -3.11 -33.02
C ILE A 688 -2.03 -3.50 -32.17
N SER A 689 -1.89 -3.47 -30.85
CA SER A 689 -2.94 -3.83 -29.88
C SER A 689 -3.71 -2.57 -29.49
N VAL A 690 -4.82 -2.27 -30.16
CA VAL A 690 -5.63 -1.08 -29.85
C VAL A 690 -6.44 -1.35 -28.59
N MET A 691 -6.19 -0.57 -27.55
CA MET A 691 -6.81 -0.73 -26.23
C MET A 691 -8.25 -0.22 -26.22
N THR A 692 -9.17 -0.95 -26.86
CA THR A 692 -10.59 -0.56 -26.99
C THR A 692 -11.41 -0.77 -25.71
N TYR A 693 -10.94 -0.15 -24.63
CA TYR A 693 -11.51 -0.09 -23.28
C TYR A 693 -11.07 1.21 -22.59
N ASP A 694 -11.48 1.41 -21.33
CA ASP A 694 -11.28 2.65 -20.55
C ASP A 694 -11.71 3.95 -21.27
N PHE A 695 -12.74 3.84 -22.12
CA PHE A 695 -13.40 5.02 -22.70
C PHE A 695 -14.09 5.87 -21.62
N HIS A 696 -14.57 5.22 -20.56
CA HIS A 696 -15.23 5.85 -19.42
C HIS A 696 -14.78 5.23 -18.11
N GLY A 697 -14.67 6.05 -17.07
CA GLY A 697 -14.27 5.65 -15.73
C GLY A 697 -14.53 6.75 -14.70
N HIS A 698 -14.19 6.50 -13.44
CA HIS A 698 -14.63 7.36 -12.32
C HIS A 698 -14.12 8.82 -12.38
N TRP A 699 -13.14 9.11 -13.25
CA TRP A 699 -12.64 10.45 -13.54
C TRP A 699 -13.67 11.35 -14.25
N ASP A 700 -14.64 10.76 -14.97
CA ASP A 700 -15.69 11.49 -15.70
C ASP A 700 -16.74 12.15 -14.78
N LYS A 701 -16.80 11.74 -13.50
CA LYS A 701 -17.80 12.19 -12.49
C LYS A 701 -19.26 11.87 -12.84
N GLN A 702 -19.46 11.02 -13.85
CA GLN A 702 -20.73 10.42 -14.24
C GLN A 702 -20.50 8.97 -14.70
N THR A 703 -21.52 8.11 -14.66
CA THR A 703 -21.42 6.72 -15.11
C THR A 703 -21.25 6.62 -16.63
N GLY A 704 -20.40 5.70 -17.09
CA GLY A 704 -20.23 5.40 -18.51
C GLY A 704 -19.79 3.94 -18.70
N HIS A 705 -19.91 3.42 -19.93
CA HIS A 705 -19.50 2.04 -20.22
C HIS A 705 -18.01 1.97 -20.52
N VAL A 706 -17.28 1.07 -19.84
CA VAL A 706 -15.81 0.93 -19.97
C VAL A 706 -15.36 0.68 -21.41
N ALA A 707 -16.13 -0.09 -22.19
CA ALA A 707 -15.76 -0.51 -23.54
C ALA A 707 -16.97 -0.60 -24.49
N PRO A 708 -17.52 0.55 -24.94
CA PRO A 708 -18.61 0.56 -25.92
C PRO A 708 -18.16 -0.09 -27.23
N LEU A 709 -19.01 -0.94 -27.83
CA LEU A 709 -18.75 -1.45 -29.19
C LEU A 709 -19.17 -0.41 -30.23
N HIS A 710 -20.31 0.24 -30.02
CA HIS A 710 -20.85 1.32 -30.84
C HIS A 710 -21.23 2.53 -29.95
N TYR A 711 -21.38 3.70 -30.57
CA TYR A 711 -21.88 4.92 -29.91
C TYR A 711 -23.20 4.69 -29.17
N TYR A 712 -23.33 5.24 -27.96
CA TYR A 712 -24.56 5.23 -27.18
C TYR A 712 -25.20 6.64 -27.10
N PRO A 713 -26.53 6.78 -27.25
CA PRO A 713 -27.19 8.09 -27.20
C PRO A 713 -26.99 8.80 -25.85
N GLY A 714 -26.24 9.90 -25.88
CA GLY A 714 -25.89 10.71 -24.70
C GLY A 714 -24.40 10.76 -24.38
N ASP A 715 -23.56 9.94 -25.02
CA ASP A 715 -22.10 10.04 -24.87
C ASP A 715 -21.61 11.43 -25.30
N THR A 716 -20.66 12.00 -24.55
CA THR A 716 -20.08 13.33 -24.86
C THR A 716 -19.29 13.35 -26.17
N TYR A 717 -18.80 12.19 -26.61
CA TYR A 717 -18.02 12.04 -27.84
C TYR A 717 -18.58 10.88 -28.66
N ASP A 718 -19.03 11.15 -29.89
CA ASP A 718 -19.54 10.14 -30.83
C ASP A 718 -18.48 9.10 -31.26
N TYR A 719 -17.21 9.41 -31.00
CA TYR A 719 -16.05 8.58 -31.26
C TYR A 719 -15.54 7.74 -30.07
N PHE A 720 -16.19 7.80 -28.90
CA PHE A 720 -15.81 6.99 -27.72
C PHE A 720 -16.38 5.56 -27.79
N ASN A 721 -16.04 4.82 -28.85
CA ASN A 721 -16.45 3.42 -29.04
C ASN A 721 -15.46 2.65 -29.91
N ALA A 722 -15.36 1.35 -29.65
CA ALA A 722 -14.41 0.46 -30.32
C ALA A 722 -14.60 0.43 -31.84
N ASN A 723 -15.84 0.48 -32.34
CA ASN A 723 -16.12 0.57 -33.76
C ASN A 723 -15.53 1.83 -34.41
N PHE A 724 -15.66 3.00 -33.77
CA PHE A 724 -14.98 4.20 -34.25
C PHE A 724 -13.46 4.01 -34.21
N SER A 725 -12.89 3.67 -33.05
CA SER A 725 -11.43 3.62 -32.86
C SER A 725 -10.75 2.69 -33.85
N ILE A 726 -11.27 1.48 -34.06
CA ILE A 726 -10.72 0.50 -35.00
C ILE A 726 -10.79 1.02 -36.44
N ASN A 727 -11.94 1.56 -36.87
CA ASN A 727 -12.07 2.13 -38.22
C ASN A 727 -11.20 3.38 -38.41
N TYR A 728 -10.98 4.18 -37.36
CA TYR A 728 -10.10 5.35 -37.41
C TYR A 728 -8.62 4.94 -37.56
N TRP A 729 -8.16 3.92 -36.83
CA TRP A 729 -6.82 3.34 -37.03
C TRP A 729 -6.62 2.85 -38.48
N ILE A 730 -7.63 2.19 -39.07
CA ILE A 730 -7.61 1.80 -40.50
C ILE A 730 -7.58 3.03 -41.41
N GLN A 731 -8.41 4.05 -41.13
CA GLN A 731 -8.48 5.30 -41.91
C GLN A 731 -7.16 6.09 -41.89
N GLN A 732 -6.43 6.08 -40.77
CA GLN A 732 -5.09 6.67 -40.65
C GLN A 732 -3.98 5.81 -41.30
N GLY A 733 -4.33 4.67 -41.93
CA GLY A 733 -3.43 3.89 -42.78
C GLY A 733 -2.87 2.62 -42.14
N ALA A 734 -3.46 2.11 -41.06
CA ALA A 734 -3.08 0.79 -40.55
C ALA A 734 -3.70 -0.36 -41.36
N ASP A 735 -2.91 -1.37 -41.70
CA ASP A 735 -3.39 -2.64 -42.24
C ASP A 735 -4.33 -3.31 -41.21
N PRO A 736 -5.61 -3.61 -41.56
CA PRO A 736 -6.53 -4.32 -40.67
C PRO A 736 -5.93 -5.61 -40.08
N LYS A 737 -5.15 -6.37 -40.87
CA LYS A 737 -4.54 -7.63 -40.44
C LYS A 737 -3.44 -7.46 -39.38
N LYS A 738 -3.00 -6.22 -39.14
CA LYS A 738 -2.09 -5.86 -38.05
C LYS A 738 -2.80 -5.30 -36.83
N ILE A 739 -4.06 -4.86 -36.94
CA ILE A 739 -4.83 -4.41 -35.77
C ILE A 739 -5.30 -5.63 -34.97
N ILE A 740 -5.08 -5.58 -33.66
CA ILE A 740 -5.62 -6.50 -32.67
C ILE A 740 -6.55 -5.71 -31.76
N MET A 741 -7.80 -6.15 -31.61
CA MET A 741 -8.82 -5.45 -30.82
C MET A 741 -8.70 -5.82 -29.34
N GLY A 742 -8.45 -4.85 -28.46
CA GLY A 742 -8.40 -5.02 -27.01
C GLY A 742 -9.78 -5.20 -26.38
N MET A 743 -9.91 -6.16 -25.47
CA MET A 743 -11.13 -6.46 -24.73
C MET A 743 -10.82 -6.53 -23.23
N PRO A 744 -11.56 -5.81 -22.37
CA PRO A 744 -11.34 -5.81 -20.93
C PRO A 744 -11.94 -7.07 -20.29
N LEU A 745 -11.24 -7.67 -19.34
CA LEU A 745 -11.78 -8.76 -18.49
C LEU A 745 -12.10 -8.24 -17.07
N TYR A 746 -12.47 -6.97 -16.99
CA TYR A 746 -12.78 -6.19 -15.78
C TYR A 746 -13.86 -5.16 -16.08
N GLY A 747 -14.26 -4.40 -15.07
CA GLY A 747 -15.15 -3.26 -15.21
C GLY A 747 -14.71 -2.04 -14.40
N GLN A 748 -15.08 -0.86 -14.90
CA GLN A 748 -14.90 0.42 -14.24
C GLN A 748 -16.08 0.66 -13.30
N SER A 749 -15.81 0.94 -12.01
CA SER A 749 -16.81 1.06 -10.95
C SER A 749 -16.93 2.48 -10.40
N PHE A 750 -18.14 2.82 -9.95
CA PHE A 750 -18.53 4.17 -9.59
C PHE A 750 -19.42 4.17 -8.34
N SER A 751 -19.28 5.20 -7.50
CA SER A 751 -20.22 5.50 -6.42
C SER A 751 -21.20 6.59 -6.85
N LEU A 752 -22.47 6.24 -7.04
CA LEU A 752 -23.57 7.14 -7.44
C LEU A 752 -23.87 8.20 -6.37
N THR A 753 -24.29 9.40 -6.79
CA THR A 753 -24.79 10.45 -5.86
C THR A 753 -26.26 10.29 -5.50
N ASP A 754 -27.07 9.68 -6.36
CA ASP A 754 -28.46 9.28 -6.08
C ASP A 754 -28.61 7.79 -6.39
N THR A 755 -29.10 7.01 -5.44
CA THR A 755 -29.29 5.55 -5.58
C THR A 755 -30.50 5.18 -6.45
N LYS A 756 -31.29 6.17 -6.90
CA LYS A 756 -32.40 6.01 -7.86
C LYS A 756 -31.95 6.21 -9.30
N ASP A 757 -30.94 7.05 -9.53
CA ASP A 757 -30.37 7.29 -10.85
C ASP A 757 -29.25 6.27 -11.11
N THR A 758 -29.63 5.17 -11.75
CA THR A 758 -28.78 3.99 -11.95
C THR A 758 -28.45 3.77 -13.42
N GLY A 759 -28.73 4.77 -14.27
CA GLY A 759 -28.48 4.73 -15.70
C GLY A 759 -27.02 5.00 -16.08
N LEU A 760 -26.82 5.25 -17.38
CA LEU A 760 -25.62 5.88 -17.93
C LEU A 760 -25.74 7.39 -17.82
N ASN A 761 -24.61 8.08 -17.68
CA ASN A 761 -24.51 9.52 -17.41
C ASN A 761 -25.14 9.96 -16.06
N ALA A 762 -25.41 9.01 -15.16
CA ALA A 762 -25.84 9.26 -13.79
C ALA A 762 -24.66 9.85 -12.99
N LYS A 763 -24.91 10.83 -12.11
CA LYS A 763 -23.83 11.53 -11.39
C LYS A 763 -23.15 10.68 -10.32
N THR A 764 -21.83 10.82 -10.19
CA THR A 764 -21.01 9.99 -9.29
C THR A 764 -20.17 10.85 -8.34
N ALA A 765 -20.07 10.41 -7.08
CA ALA A 765 -19.26 11.04 -6.05
C ALA A 765 -17.76 10.70 -6.20
N GLY A 766 -17.44 9.67 -6.98
CA GLY A 766 -16.09 9.17 -7.18
C GLY A 766 -16.06 7.68 -7.56
N PRO A 767 -14.92 6.99 -7.40
CA PRO A 767 -14.79 5.57 -7.67
C PRO A 767 -15.78 4.71 -6.87
N GLY A 768 -16.08 3.54 -7.41
CA GLY A 768 -16.77 2.48 -6.67
C GLY A 768 -15.89 1.84 -5.60
N GLU A 769 -16.50 1.09 -4.70
CA GLU A 769 -15.82 0.32 -3.66
C GLU A 769 -14.79 -0.66 -4.25
N ALA A 770 -13.68 -0.86 -3.53
CA ALA A 770 -12.58 -1.69 -3.98
C ALA A 770 -12.92 -3.19 -3.91
N GLY A 771 -12.50 -3.95 -4.93
CA GLY A 771 -12.73 -5.39 -4.97
C GLY A 771 -12.00 -6.18 -3.86
N GLU A 772 -12.60 -7.32 -3.46
CA GLU A 772 -12.11 -8.27 -2.45
C GLU A 772 -10.64 -8.69 -2.70
N PHE A 773 -10.24 -8.77 -3.97
CA PHE A 773 -8.93 -9.24 -4.42
C PHE A 773 -8.17 -8.23 -5.26
N THR A 774 -8.85 -7.45 -6.11
CA THR A 774 -8.22 -6.38 -6.89
C THR A 774 -7.77 -5.22 -6.01
N ARG A 775 -8.54 -4.90 -4.95
CA ARG A 775 -8.23 -3.91 -3.91
C ARG A 775 -7.98 -2.48 -4.42
N ALA A 776 -8.44 -2.17 -5.63
CA ALA A 776 -8.43 -0.85 -6.22
C ALA A 776 -9.85 -0.28 -6.25
N GLY A 777 -10.07 0.89 -5.65
CA GLY A 777 -11.34 1.61 -5.82
C GLY A 777 -11.52 2.02 -7.27
N GLY A 778 -12.73 1.90 -7.80
CA GLY A 778 -13.03 2.21 -9.20
C GLY A 778 -12.78 1.07 -10.19
N PHE A 779 -12.29 -0.09 -9.74
CA PHE A 779 -11.91 -1.20 -10.61
C PHE A 779 -12.34 -2.54 -10.00
N LEU A 780 -13.01 -3.39 -10.79
CA LEU A 780 -13.42 -4.74 -10.38
C LEU A 780 -13.09 -5.76 -11.47
N ALA A 781 -12.46 -6.88 -11.11
CA ALA A 781 -12.23 -7.98 -12.05
C ALA A 781 -13.54 -8.68 -12.42
N TYR A 782 -13.63 -9.34 -13.59
CA TYR A 782 -14.86 -10.05 -13.99
C TYR A 782 -15.29 -11.08 -12.94
N TYR A 783 -14.35 -11.81 -12.30
CA TYR A 783 -14.66 -12.76 -11.22
C TYR A 783 -15.22 -12.11 -9.93
N GLU A 784 -15.02 -10.81 -9.73
CA GLU A 784 -15.63 -10.03 -8.64
C GLU A 784 -17.02 -9.54 -9.04
N ILE A 785 -17.18 -9.12 -10.31
CA ILE A 785 -18.45 -8.66 -10.88
C ILE A 785 -19.48 -9.79 -11.00
N CYS A 786 -19.12 -10.94 -11.56
CA CYS A 786 -20.06 -12.07 -11.68
C CYS A 786 -20.42 -12.67 -10.32
N ASP A 787 -19.54 -12.59 -9.32
CA ASP A 787 -19.86 -12.94 -7.94
C ASP A 787 -20.81 -11.90 -7.29
N ASN A 788 -20.58 -10.61 -7.54
CA ASN A 788 -21.45 -9.53 -7.09
C ASN A 788 -22.88 -9.66 -7.65
N VAL A 789 -23.03 -9.95 -8.94
CA VAL A 789 -24.33 -10.22 -9.57
C VAL A 789 -24.93 -11.51 -9.01
N LYS A 790 -24.27 -12.66 -9.20
CA LYS A 790 -24.84 -13.98 -8.95
C LYS A 790 -25.05 -14.31 -7.48
N ASN A 791 -24.10 -13.94 -6.62
CA ASN A 791 -24.06 -14.35 -5.21
C ASN A 791 -24.36 -13.21 -4.24
N LYS A 792 -24.11 -11.95 -4.63
CA LYS A 792 -24.37 -10.77 -3.77
C LYS A 792 -25.59 -9.92 -4.20
N GLY A 793 -26.31 -10.30 -5.25
CA GLY A 793 -27.56 -9.64 -5.67
C GLY A 793 -27.38 -8.21 -6.14
N TRP A 794 -26.41 -7.97 -7.03
CA TRP A 794 -26.39 -6.78 -7.88
C TRP A 794 -27.33 -7.00 -9.07
N ASN A 795 -28.01 -5.94 -9.52
CA ASN A 795 -28.92 -6.00 -10.66
C ASN A 795 -28.15 -5.73 -11.95
N PRO A 796 -28.05 -6.68 -12.91
CA PRO A 796 -27.49 -6.44 -14.22
C PRO A 796 -28.51 -5.75 -15.13
N VAL A 797 -28.04 -4.82 -15.96
CA VAL A 797 -28.81 -4.10 -16.98
C VAL A 797 -28.02 -4.18 -18.30
N ARG A 798 -28.73 -4.39 -19.40
CA ARG A 798 -28.16 -4.64 -20.73
C ARG A 798 -28.83 -3.72 -21.76
N ASP A 799 -28.06 -3.15 -22.66
CA ASP A 799 -28.60 -2.35 -23.78
C ASP A 799 -29.37 -3.25 -24.77
N PRO A 800 -30.68 -3.04 -25.01
CA PRO A 800 -31.46 -3.87 -25.93
C PRO A 800 -31.01 -3.77 -27.40
N GLU A 801 -30.26 -2.72 -27.78
CA GLU A 801 -29.69 -2.58 -29.13
C GLU A 801 -28.27 -3.17 -29.23
N GLY A 802 -27.63 -3.52 -28.11
CA GLY A 802 -26.28 -4.07 -28.09
C GLY A 802 -25.18 -3.12 -28.56
N ARG A 803 -25.29 -1.80 -28.33
CA ARG A 803 -24.21 -0.84 -28.61
C ARG A 803 -23.08 -0.96 -27.58
N ILE A 804 -23.46 -1.20 -26.33
CA ILE A 804 -22.57 -1.44 -25.19
C ILE A 804 -22.73 -2.87 -24.65
N GLY A 805 -21.92 -3.20 -23.64
CA GLY A 805 -22.11 -4.38 -22.82
C GLY A 805 -23.00 -4.14 -21.60
N PRO A 806 -23.07 -5.09 -20.65
CA PRO A 806 -23.79 -4.90 -19.41
C PRO A 806 -23.18 -3.82 -18.51
N TYR A 807 -24.02 -3.27 -17.65
CA TYR A 807 -23.61 -2.69 -16.37
C TYR A 807 -24.40 -3.35 -15.24
N ALA A 808 -23.91 -3.29 -14.01
CA ALA A 808 -24.58 -3.83 -12.84
C ALA A 808 -24.55 -2.84 -11.68
N HIS A 809 -25.59 -2.82 -10.85
CA HIS A 809 -25.69 -1.87 -9.76
C HIS A 809 -26.34 -2.44 -8.48
N LYS A 810 -25.96 -1.88 -7.32
CA LYS A 810 -26.55 -2.18 -6.01
C LYS A 810 -26.34 -1.03 -5.03
N GLY A 811 -27.41 -0.49 -4.46
CA GLY A 811 -27.32 0.66 -3.55
C GLY A 811 -26.78 1.90 -4.28
N ASN A 812 -25.65 2.43 -3.85
CA ASN A 812 -24.91 3.48 -4.57
C ASN A 812 -23.79 2.92 -5.48
N GLN A 813 -23.54 1.62 -5.50
CA GLN A 813 -22.47 1.03 -6.30
C GLN A 813 -22.95 0.67 -7.71
N TRP A 814 -22.10 0.96 -8.71
CA TRP A 814 -22.37 0.75 -10.14
C TRP A 814 -21.07 0.30 -10.84
N VAL A 815 -21.15 -0.61 -11.82
CA VAL A 815 -19.99 -1.08 -12.61
C VAL A 815 -20.39 -1.41 -14.04
N SER A 816 -19.60 -0.99 -15.04
CA SER A 816 -19.75 -1.40 -16.45
C SER A 816 -18.65 -2.34 -16.90
N TYR A 817 -18.97 -3.35 -17.71
CA TYR A 817 -18.05 -4.44 -18.04
C TYR A 817 -18.43 -5.16 -19.35
N ASP A 818 -17.50 -5.99 -19.85
CA ASP A 818 -17.75 -6.98 -20.91
C ASP A 818 -18.08 -8.35 -20.30
N ASP A 819 -18.97 -9.10 -20.96
CA ASP A 819 -19.36 -10.46 -20.57
C ASP A 819 -19.21 -11.47 -21.75
N VAL A 820 -19.74 -12.69 -21.57
CA VAL A 820 -19.70 -13.76 -22.59
C VAL A 820 -20.48 -13.40 -23.88
N SER A 821 -21.50 -12.55 -23.79
CA SER A 821 -22.23 -12.03 -24.96
C SER A 821 -21.40 -10.97 -25.69
N ASP A 822 -20.82 -10.01 -24.95
CA ASP A 822 -20.06 -8.90 -25.52
C ASP A 822 -18.72 -9.31 -26.09
N ILE A 823 -17.96 -10.14 -25.38
CA ILE A 823 -16.72 -10.73 -25.87
C ILE A 823 -16.97 -11.54 -27.16
N ARG A 824 -18.13 -12.21 -27.27
CA ARG A 824 -18.56 -12.86 -28.52
C ARG A 824 -18.82 -11.84 -29.63
N ARG A 825 -19.60 -10.78 -29.37
CA ARG A 825 -19.93 -9.75 -30.36
C ARG A 825 -18.67 -9.01 -30.86
N LYS A 826 -17.75 -8.68 -29.96
CA LYS A 826 -16.44 -8.08 -30.28
C LYS A 826 -15.55 -9.05 -31.08
N SER A 827 -15.52 -10.33 -30.72
CA SER A 827 -14.82 -11.36 -31.52
C SER A 827 -15.45 -11.60 -32.90
N GLN A 828 -16.75 -11.33 -33.08
CA GLN A 828 -17.40 -11.35 -34.38
C GLN A 828 -17.13 -10.09 -35.21
N PHE A 829 -16.96 -8.93 -34.55
CA PHE A 829 -16.51 -7.68 -35.17
C PHE A 829 -15.05 -7.77 -35.66
N VAL A 830 -14.15 -8.41 -34.88
CA VAL A 830 -12.78 -8.78 -35.31
C VAL A 830 -12.80 -9.57 -36.62
N LYS A 831 -13.73 -10.53 -36.76
CA LYS A 831 -13.88 -11.34 -37.98
C LYS A 831 -14.47 -10.55 -39.14
N SER A 832 -15.47 -9.70 -38.92
CA SER A 832 -16.16 -8.99 -40.01
C SER A 832 -15.31 -7.91 -40.66
N LEU A 833 -14.41 -7.26 -39.91
CA LEU A 833 -13.41 -6.34 -40.45
C LEU A 833 -12.11 -7.02 -40.93
N GLY A 834 -11.98 -8.34 -40.77
CA GLY A 834 -10.79 -9.10 -41.16
C GLY A 834 -9.53 -8.70 -40.40
N LEU A 835 -9.67 -8.37 -39.10
CA LEU A 835 -8.57 -7.91 -38.26
C LEU A 835 -7.56 -9.02 -37.96
N GLY A 836 -6.39 -8.65 -37.42
CA GLY A 836 -5.34 -9.61 -37.04
C GLY A 836 -5.68 -10.50 -35.84
N GLY A 837 -6.70 -10.17 -35.04
CA GLY A 837 -7.10 -10.94 -33.87
C GLY A 837 -7.70 -10.12 -32.73
N GLY A 838 -7.76 -10.74 -31.54
CA GLY A 838 -8.18 -10.13 -30.28
C GLY A 838 -7.08 -10.12 -29.23
N MET A 839 -7.12 -9.14 -28.33
CA MET A 839 -6.21 -8.96 -27.19
C MET A 839 -7.04 -8.85 -25.92
N ILE A 840 -6.52 -9.34 -24.78
CA ILE A 840 -7.17 -9.19 -23.47
C ILE A 840 -6.30 -8.51 -22.44
N TRP A 841 -6.94 -7.62 -21.67
CA TRP A 841 -6.43 -7.06 -20.43
C TRP A 841 -7.32 -7.54 -19.26
N ALA A 842 -6.91 -8.51 -18.45
CA ALA A 842 -5.70 -9.34 -18.47
C ALA A 842 -6.05 -10.76 -17.95
N LEU A 843 -5.14 -11.73 -18.12
CA LEU A 843 -5.37 -13.15 -17.81
C LEU A 843 -5.89 -13.41 -16.39
N ASP A 844 -5.45 -12.58 -15.45
CA ASP A 844 -5.72 -12.64 -14.02
C ASP A 844 -7.04 -11.99 -13.58
N LEU A 845 -7.84 -11.45 -14.53
CA LEU A 845 -9.10 -10.74 -14.27
C LEU A 845 -10.36 -11.53 -14.73
N ASP A 846 -10.21 -12.48 -15.66
CA ASP A 846 -11.25 -13.47 -16.03
C ASP A 846 -11.60 -14.39 -14.84
N ASP A 847 -12.69 -15.17 -14.91
CA ASP A 847 -12.96 -16.21 -13.90
C ASP A 847 -12.05 -17.44 -14.08
N PHE A 848 -10.76 -17.25 -13.87
CA PHE A 848 -9.73 -18.28 -13.99
C PHE A 848 -9.84 -19.38 -12.93
N ARG A 849 -10.60 -19.16 -11.85
CA ARG A 849 -10.84 -20.12 -10.76
C ARG A 849 -12.21 -20.81 -10.81
N ASN A 850 -13.13 -20.36 -11.69
CA ASN A 850 -14.53 -20.79 -11.72
C ASN A 850 -15.30 -20.49 -10.41
N ARG A 851 -15.10 -19.30 -9.82
CA ARG A 851 -15.88 -18.80 -8.65
C ARG A 851 -17.35 -18.66 -9.00
N CYS A 852 -17.66 -18.15 -10.19
CA CYS A 852 -19.02 -17.86 -10.62
C CYS A 852 -19.74 -19.11 -11.18
N GLY A 853 -19.02 -20.18 -11.51
CA GLY A 853 -19.62 -21.49 -11.86
C GLY A 853 -19.98 -21.69 -13.34
N CYS A 854 -19.43 -20.86 -14.24
CA CYS A 854 -19.65 -20.95 -15.70
C CYS A 854 -18.47 -21.55 -16.48
N GLY A 855 -17.51 -22.16 -15.78
CA GLY A 855 -16.26 -22.69 -16.33
C GLY A 855 -15.04 -21.85 -15.93
N ARG A 856 -13.83 -22.38 -16.13
CA ARG A 856 -12.60 -21.59 -15.97
C ARG A 856 -12.34 -20.77 -17.25
N HIS A 857 -12.07 -19.48 -17.10
CA HIS A 857 -11.82 -18.53 -18.19
C HIS A 857 -13.00 -18.37 -19.17
N PRO A 858 -14.23 -18.06 -18.72
CA PRO A 858 -15.41 -17.94 -19.59
C PRO A 858 -15.23 -16.89 -20.69
N LEU A 859 -14.61 -15.74 -20.40
CA LEU A 859 -14.42 -14.68 -21.39
C LEU A 859 -13.37 -15.09 -22.42
N LEU A 860 -12.17 -15.48 -21.99
CA LEU A 860 -11.10 -15.88 -22.90
C LEU A 860 -11.44 -17.15 -23.72
N ARG A 861 -12.20 -18.10 -23.16
CA ARG A 861 -12.73 -19.24 -23.95
C ARG A 861 -13.71 -18.79 -25.04
N THR A 862 -14.47 -17.73 -24.81
CA THR A 862 -15.39 -17.19 -25.82
C THR A 862 -14.62 -16.60 -27.01
N ILE A 863 -13.55 -15.83 -26.76
CA ILE A 863 -12.64 -15.35 -27.82
C ILE A 863 -12.07 -16.52 -28.62
N ASN A 864 -11.64 -17.59 -27.95
CA ASN A 864 -11.05 -18.76 -28.57
C ASN A 864 -12.07 -19.59 -29.38
N SER A 865 -13.30 -19.69 -28.92
CA SER A 865 -14.39 -20.31 -29.68
C SER A 865 -14.70 -19.50 -30.94
N GLU A 866 -14.81 -18.17 -30.83
CA GLU A 866 -15.18 -17.31 -31.96
C GLU A 866 -14.04 -17.13 -32.98
N LEU A 867 -12.80 -16.92 -32.56
CA LEU A 867 -11.66 -16.64 -33.46
C LEU A 867 -10.89 -17.89 -33.91
N ARG A 868 -10.77 -18.91 -33.05
CA ARG A 868 -9.91 -20.10 -33.28
C ARG A 868 -10.69 -21.41 -33.44
N GLY A 869 -12.02 -21.38 -33.28
CA GLY A 869 -12.89 -22.55 -33.42
C GLY A 869 -12.75 -23.57 -32.27
N LEU A 870 -12.15 -23.20 -31.15
CA LEU A 870 -11.96 -24.09 -30.01
C LEU A 870 -13.28 -24.31 -29.27
N SER A 871 -13.79 -25.56 -29.29
CA SER A 871 -15.05 -25.95 -28.65
C SER A 871 -15.07 -25.58 -27.16
N ALA A 872 -16.02 -24.74 -26.75
CA ALA A 872 -16.19 -24.30 -25.37
C ALA A 872 -17.67 -24.23 -24.97
N ASP A 873 -17.97 -24.70 -23.75
CA ASP A 873 -19.25 -24.47 -23.06
C ASP A 873 -19.27 -23.04 -22.50
N THR A 874 -19.54 -22.06 -23.37
CA THR A 874 -19.56 -20.63 -22.99
C THR A 874 -20.90 -20.26 -22.34
N ARG A 875 -21.03 -20.51 -21.04
CA ARG A 875 -22.18 -20.03 -20.26
C ARG A 875 -21.91 -18.62 -19.72
N ASP A 876 -22.90 -17.74 -19.86
CA ASP A 876 -22.87 -16.43 -19.21
C ASP A 876 -23.18 -16.59 -17.71
N CYS A 877 -22.59 -15.73 -16.89
CA CYS A 877 -22.67 -15.75 -15.42
C CYS A 877 -23.17 -14.40 -14.84
N THR A 878 -23.66 -13.52 -15.71
CA THR A 878 -23.94 -12.09 -15.45
C THR A 878 -25.24 -11.61 -16.09
#